data_AF-A0A099EYX9-F1
#
_entry.id   AF-A0A099EYX9-F1
#
_cell.length_a   1.000
_cell.length_b   1.000
_cell.length_c   1.000
_cell.angle_alpha   90.00
_cell.angle_beta   90.00
_cell.angle_gamma   90.00
#
_symmetry.space_group_name_H-M   'P 1'
#
loop_
_entity.id
_entity.type
_entity.pdbx_description
1 polymer ?
#
loop_
_entity_poly.entity_id
_entity_poly.type
_entity_poly.pdbx_seq_one_letter_code
_entity_poly.pdbx_strand_id
1 'polypeptide(L)'
;MGYRVERAGKPKFSKEQHVQDWLESVIAADKLSDAIIDAGKVREKLAEYESPEFKPSFPIDYLTRLGNLRAAQHVLESLHTLELVSKNNRSISREKGESLFVDLLYCTRESSRFILFEIKNQDGSAREAVTEIIAYEHEALNHMPFSSANDVMMVIVSRDFSTLLDHAVTGLNSWSRRRVLCLRFDDGEESPRLVVHIPTAWSAIGQKSLSANGIVTATLSFKPSPDLEEDDIHAVCSTAASLMVRESERSGSSGFAIVAYNHLYPGMADSPYLILAGVVNPFSFLERAQSEGFLANSRSPMSDYILSDGRTHDLTASWDWLSCDGGAAVEYLKGYGSPEWAFSQGWEEIRNIERWRYPGLTLDRHIMPIAIDFWGVLGDYVRDAVRHVERMRNFMSSCARPGMDWRHPILGVLLLDEIASAPPLIDGQWTFSALFRLGLLLGRFGSLSAQMADAEPEQQRLLQASSFWAEVDMAGLLQEVALRYMSAEDMGEAPPIIAVRQCETGEEAFASVSAFADWISRAFIGEDEKLMHAAFSTGWQVHAIFDWQFDVTQDNPQVASLRELAVARARDWLKWSVVAACGDGRDAGTATRAITASFGDQVPLTAGKDTALAAIDELNPSTLIDKLLIEIPRIVDSWHPQLAHTLVPVASIGHDWDWVEQQIAAARKRGEKHPCVCIGAGGEIAVGILPSFPWIPVVENVTEKVLLSSNSSGSELILVVSWEDLRAGKVPGLS
;
A
#
# COMPACT_ATOMS: atom_id res chain seq x y z
N MET A 1 -31.85 -12.79 38.61
CA MET A 1 -31.99 -11.70 39.60
C MET A 1 -31.47 -10.44 38.94
N GLY A 2 -32.36 -9.48 38.66
CA GLY A 2 -32.01 -8.28 37.89
C GLY A 2 -31.21 -7.30 38.73
N TYR A 3 -30.02 -6.96 38.27
CA TYR A 3 -29.28 -5.80 38.78
C TYR A 3 -29.91 -4.54 38.18
N ARG A 4 -30.63 -3.83 39.04
CA ARG A 4 -31.16 -2.49 38.79
C ARG A 4 -29.98 -1.53 38.97
N VAL A 5 -29.43 -1.03 37.86
CA VAL A 5 -28.47 0.08 37.89
C VAL A 5 -29.22 1.29 38.45
N GLU A 6 -28.82 1.75 39.63
CA GLU A 6 -29.31 2.98 40.22
C GLU A 6 -28.95 4.17 39.33
N ARG A 7 -29.94 5.05 39.13
CA ARG A 7 -29.84 6.24 38.28
C ARG A 7 -28.70 7.14 38.73
N ALA A 8 -27.82 7.47 37.78
CA ALA A 8 -26.91 8.60 37.84
C ALA A 8 -27.64 9.88 38.32
N GLY A 9 -26.97 10.65 39.19
CA GLY A 9 -27.45 11.96 39.63
C GLY A 9 -27.73 12.87 38.43
N LYS A 10 -28.62 13.86 38.61
CA LYS A 10 -28.90 14.87 37.56
C LYS A 10 -27.58 15.52 37.12
N PRO A 11 -27.28 15.60 35.82
CA PRO A 11 -26.06 16.24 35.33
C PRO A 11 -26.01 17.70 35.77
N LYS A 12 -24.83 18.14 36.23
CA LYS A 12 -24.57 19.51 36.73
C LYS A 12 -24.75 20.53 35.60
N PHE A 13 -24.54 20.11 34.36
CA PHE A 13 -24.69 20.90 33.13
C PHE A 13 -25.83 20.35 32.25
N SER A 14 -27.07 20.69 32.58
CA SER A 14 -28.26 20.19 31.87
C SER A 14 -28.65 20.95 30.59
N LYS A 15 -28.03 22.11 30.32
CA LYS A 15 -28.29 22.96 29.13
C LYS A 15 -26.99 23.26 28.39
N GLU A 16 -27.07 23.37 27.05
CA GLU A 16 -25.95 23.74 26.17
C GLU A 16 -25.30 25.06 26.62
N GLN A 17 -26.12 26.08 26.96
CA GLN A 17 -25.62 27.36 27.47
C GLN A 17 -24.71 27.23 28.70
N HIS A 18 -24.97 26.28 29.62
CA HIS A 18 -24.10 26.12 30.79
C HIS A 18 -22.72 25.57 30.39
N VAL A 19 -22.66 24.69 29.39
CA VAL A 19 -21.40 24.15 28.87
C VAL A 19 -20.64 25.26 28.13
N GLN A 20 -21.34 26.07 27.35
CA GLN A 20 -20.78 27.25 26.67
C GLN A 20 -20.21 28.27 27.65
N ASP A 21 -20.96 28.66 28.69
CA ASP A 21 -20.52 29.62 29.71
C ASP A 21 -19.28 29.11 30.46
N TRP A 22 -19.25 27.80 30.76
CA TRP A 22 -18.08 27.17 31.37
C TRP A 22 -16.88 27.21 30.42
N LEU A 23 -17.07 26.85 29.15
CA LEU A 23 -15.99 26.85 28.17
C LEU A 23 -15.43 28.26 27.92
N GLU A 24 -16.30 29.28 27.82
CA GLU A 24 -15.90 30.70 27.74
C GLU A 24 -15.06 31.08 28.96
N SER A 25 -15.45 30.67 30.17
CA SER A 25 -14.69 30.97 31.40
C SER A 25 -13.31 30.30 31.45
N VAL A 26 -13.21 29.06 30.94
CA VAL A 26 -11.95 28.30 30.88
C VAL A 26 -11.01 28.91 29.84
N ILE A 27 -11.53 29.29 28.67
CA ILE A 27 -10.74 29.94 27.62
C ILE A 27 -10.26 31.33 28.07
N ALA A 28 -11.13 32.13 28.68
CA ALA A 28 -10.76 33.46 29.19
C ALA A 28 -9.69 33.40 30.29
N ALA A 29 -9.61 32.28 31.01
CA ALA A 29 -8.57 32.03 32.01
C ALA A 29 -7.28 31.42 31.44
N ASP A 30 -7.21 31.19 30.13
CA ASP A 30 -6.12 30.51 29.42
C ASP A 30 -5.84 29.09 29.97
N LYS A 31 -6.92 28.36 30.31
CA LYS A 31 -6.87 27.01 30.90
C LYS A 31 -7.52 25.94 30.02
N LEU A 32 -7.78 26.24 28.75
CA LEU A 32 -8.43 25.29 27.84
C LEU A 32 -7.58 24.03 27.65
N SER A 33 -6.26 24.18 27.48
CA SER A 33 -5.32 23.07 27.39
C SER A 33 -5.37 22.16 28.62
N ASP A 34 -5.43 22.74 29.83
CA ASP A 34 -5.52 22.00 31.09
C ASP A 34 -6.85 21.24 31.25
N ALA A 35 -7.93 21.77 30.65
CA ALA A 35 -9.24 21.16 30.69
C ALA A 35 -9.40 20.01 29.67
N ILE A 36 -8.53 19.94 28.66
CA ILE A 36 -8.53 18.89 27.65
C ILE A 36 -7.60 17.75 28.08
N ILE A 37 -8.19 16.57 28.24
CA ILE A 37 -7.49 15.34 28.58
C ILE A 37 -7.26 14.52 27.31
N ASP A 38 -6.19 13.71 27.30
CA ASP A 38 -5.77 12.83 26.20
C ASP A 38 -5.21 13.53 24.96
N ALA A 39 -5.00 14.85 24.99
CA ALA A 39 -4.28 15.56 23.92
C ALA A 39 -2.87 15.01 23.67
N GLY A 40 -2.15 14.61 24.72
CA GLY A 40 -0.83 13.98 24.62
C GLY A 40 -0.87 12.63 23.88
N LYS A 41 -1.91 11.83 24.10
CA LYS A 41 -2.07 10.52 23.44
C LYS A 41 -2.23 10.63 21.93
N VAL A 42 -2.87 11.71 21.44
CA VAL A 42 -2.96 11.96 19.99
C VAL A 42 -1.57 12.18 19.40
N ARG A 43 -0.74 12.99 20.07
CA ARG A 43 0.62 13.27 19.64
C ARG A 43 1.50 12.03 19.69
N GLU A 44 1.39 11.24 20.76
CA GLU A 44 2.12 9.96 20.89
C GLU A 44 1.79 9.01 19.73
N LYS A 45 0.50 8.79 19.44
CA LYS A 45 0.04 7.94 18.33
C LYS A 45 0.53 8.40 16.96
N LEU A 46 0.63 9.71 16.75
CA LEU A 46 1.13 10.28 15.49
C LEU A 46 2.66 10.22 15.40
N ALA A 47 3.36 10.50 16.49
CA ALA A 47 4.83 10.44 16.52
C ALA A 47 5.35 9.02 16.23
N GLU A 48 4.63 8.00 16.69
CA GLU A 48 4.90 6.60 16.38
C GLU A 48 4.79 6.31 14.88
N TYR A 49 3.72 6.77 14.23
CA TYR A 49 3.50 6.56 12.78
C TYR A 49 4.45 7.41 11.91
N GLU A 50 4.74 8.63 12.33
CA GLU A 50 5.62 9.56 11.62
C GLU A 50 7.10 9.33 11.97
N SER A 51 7.44 8.19 12.60
CA SER A 51 8.81 7.85 12.93
C SER A 51 9.70 7.82 11.67
N PRO A 52 10.85 8.53 11.68
CA PRO A 52 11.83 8.49 10.59
C PRO A 52 12.44 7.10 10.38
N GLU A 53 12.41 6.25 11.40
CA GLU A 53 13.05 4.93 11.36
C GLU A 53 12.13 3.87 10.72
N PHE A 54 10.85 4.18 10.50
CA PHE A 54 9.85 3.21 10.08
C PHE A 54 9.48 3.32 8.60
N LYS A 55 9.22 2.16 7.98
CA LYS A 55 8.69 2.03 6.63
C LYS A 55 7.17 2.29 6.66
N PRO A 56 6.65 3.33 6.00
CA PRO A 56 5.22 3.62 6.03
C PRO A 56 4.46 2.46 5.41
N SER A 57 3.53 1.88 6.15
CA SER A 57 2.60 0.89 5.60
C SER A 57 1.45 1.61 4.87
N PHE A 58 0.88 1.01 3.82
CA PHE A 58 -0.32 1.52 3.12
C PHE A 58 -1.65 0.83 3.53
N PRO A 59 -1.95 0.53 4.81
CA PRO A 59 -3.24 -0.05 5.14
C PRO A 59 -4.31 1.03 4.95
N ILE A 60 -5.17 0.82 3.95
CA ILE A 60 -6.31 1.70 3.64
C ILE A 60 -7.14 1.96 4.91
N ASP A 61 -7.23 0.94 5.77
CA ASP A 61 -7.93 0.99 7.05
C ASP A 61 -7.38 2.02 8.04
N TYR A 62 -6.09 2.33 7.97
CA TYR A 62 -5.46 3.29 8.87
C TYR A 62 -5.56 4.72 8.36
N LEU A 63 -5.71 4.94 7.06
CA LEU A 63 -5.75 6.29 6.47
C LEU A 63 -6.87 7.16 7.05
N THR A 64 -8.04 6.57 7.29
CA THR A 64 -9.17 7.29 7.92
C THR A 64 -8.87 7.70 9.35
N ARG A 65 -8.23 6.81 10.12
CA ARG A 65 -7.79 7.11 11.48
C ARG A 65 -6.72 8.19 11.48
N LEU A 66 -5.76 8.11 10.58
CA LEU A 66 -4.69 9.09 10.43
C LEU A 66 -5.25 10.48 10.09
N GLY A 67 -6.27 10.56 9.22
CA GLY A 67 -6.99 11.80 8.93
C GLY A 67 -7.61 12.43 10.17
N ASN A 68 -8.29 11.63 11.00
CA ASN A 68 -8.86 12.09 12.27
C ASN A 68 -7.78 12.52 13.29
N LEU A 69 -6.70 11.74 13.44
CA LEU A 69 -5.60 12.06 14.34
C LEU A 69 -4.90 13.37 13.93
N ARG A 70 -4.56 13.52 12.64
CA ARG A 70 -3.92 14.74 12.11
C ARG A 70 -4.81 15.97 12.27
N ALA A 71 -6.11 15.84 12.00
CA ALA A 71 -7.07 16.92 12.23
C ALA A 71 -7.13 17.31 13.71
N ALA A 72 -7.23 16.32 14.62
CA ALA A 72 -7.24 16.57 16.06
C ALA A 72 -5.96 17.25 16.53
N GLN A 73 -4.77 16.74 16.15
CA GLN A 73 -3.49 17.35 16.51
C GLN A 73 -3.40 18.79 16.05
N HIS A 74 -3.74 19.06 14.78
CA HIS A 74 -3.63 20.39 14.20
C HIS A 74 -4.47 21.44 14.94
N VAL A 75 -5.71 21.07 15.29
CA VAL A 75 -6.60 21.96 16.04
C VAL A 75 -6.10 22.11 17.48
N LEU A 76 -5.74 21.01 18.17
CA LEU A 76 -5.21 21.05 19.54
C LEU A 76 -3.99 21.96 19.67
N GLU A 77 -3.07 21.92 18.71
CA GLU A 77 -1.90 22.79 18.67
C GLU A 77 -2.26 24.27 18.53
N SER A 78 -3.46 24.59 18.06
CA SER A 78 -3.95 25.96 17.88
C SER A 78 -4.86 26.45 19.02
N LEU A 79 -5.13 25.64 20.05
CA LEU A 79 -6.02 26.01 21.18
C LEU A 79 -5.30 26.78 22.29
N HIS A 80 -4.49 27.78 21.94
CA HIS A 80 -3.79 28.66 22.87
C HIS A 80 -3.98 30.12 22.48
N THR A 81 -3.93 31.04 23.44
CA THR A 81 -4.00 32.50 23.19
C THR A 81 -5.22 32.94 22.35
N LEU A 82 -6.40 32.46 22.73
CA LEU A 82 -7.65 32.68 21.99
C LEU A 82 -8.29 34.03 22.32
N GLU A 83 -8.64 34.79 21.28
CA GLU A 83 -9.39 36.05 21.39
C GLU A 83 -10.84 35.85 20.92
N LEU A 84 -11.81 36.20 21.77
CA LEU A 84 -13.22 36.06 21.46
C LEU A 84 -13.64 37.04 20.36
N VAL A 85 -14.18 36.53 19.27
CA VAL A 85 -14.70 37.32 18.14
C VAL A 85 -16.22 37.43 18.21
N SER A 86 -16.91 36.29 18.42
CA SER A 86 -18.38 36.25 18.54
C SER A 86 -18.83 35.09 19.42
N LYS A 87 -20.07 35.16 19.89
CA LYS A 87 -20.80 34.08 20.57
C LYS A 87 -22.26 34.07 20.13
N ASN A 88 -23.03 33.09 20.59
CA ASN A 88 -24.42 32.84 20.15
C ASN A 88 -25.43 33.99 20.35
N ASN A 89 -25.03 35.14 20.91
CA ASN A 89 -25.85 36.34 21.03
C ASN A 89 -25.72 37.30 19.83
N ARG A 90 -24.81 37.05 18.90
CA ARG A 90 -24.56 37.91 17.74
C ARG A 90 -24.40 37.08 16.46
N SER A 91 -25.23 37.41 15.47
CA SER A 91 -25.12 36.78 14.14
C SER A 91 -23.78 37.13 13.50
N ILE A 92 -23.12 36.12 12.93
CA ILE A 92 -21.90 36.30 12.14
C ILE A 92 -22.19 36.55 10.66
N SER A 93 -23.46 36.51 10.23
CA SER A 93 -23.79 36.75 8.81
C SER A 93 -23.40 38.15 8.35
N ARG A 94 -22.75 38.22 7.20
CA ARG A 94 -22.43 39.43 6.44
C ARG A 94 -23.68 40.03 5.81
N GLU A 95 -24.65 39.18 5.47
CA GLU A 95 -25.87 39.58 4.76
C GLU A 95 -27.00 39.96 5.72
N LYS A 96 -27.71 41.01 5.34
CA LYS A 96 -28.79 41.54 6.16
C LYS A 96 -30.02 40.64 6.06
N GLY A 97 -30.48 40.13 7.20
CA GLY A 97 -31.69 39.30 7.31
C GLY A 97 -31.41 37.82 7.55
N GLU A 98 -30.14 37.41 7.47
CA GLU A 98 -29.70 36.08 7.83
C GLU A 98 -29.29 36.00 9.30
N SER A 99 -29.50 34.83 9.90
CA SER A 99 -29.33 34.58 11.32
C SER A 99 -28.44 33.36 11.52
N LEU A 100 -27.13 33.59 11.63
CA LEU A 100 -26.12 32.57 11.84
C LEU A 100 -25.43 32.81 13.18
N PHE A 101 -25.82 32.05 14.20
CA PHE A 101 -25.36 32.22 15.58
C PHE A 101 -24.44 31.08 16.00
N VAL A 102 -23.16 31.21 15.72
CA VAL A 102 -22.14 30.29 16.22
C VAL A 102 -22.07 30.32 17.74
N ASP A 103 -21.90 29.16 18.38
CA ASP A 103 -21.79 29.09 19.84
C ASP A 103 -20.62 29.90 20.36
N LEU A 104 -19.42 29.63 19.88
CA LEU A 104 -18.25 30.45 20.13
C LEU A 104 -17.39 30.54 18.87
N LEU A 105 -16.92 31.76 18.57
CA LEU A 105 -15.94 32.02 17.54
C LEU A 105 -14.75 32.75 18.16
N TYR A 106 -13.58 32.14 18.05
CA TYR A 106 -12.32 32.70 18.51
C TYR A 106 -11.36 32.93 17.35
N CYS A 107 -10.38 33.80 17.56
CA CYS A 107 -9.21 33.95 16.70
C CYS A 107 -7.94 33.73 17.53
N THR A 108 -7.01 32.95 17.01
CA THR A 108 -5.68 32.74 17.60
C THR A 108 -4.83 33.98 17.37
N ARG A 109 -4.31 34.60 18.43
CA ARG A 109 -3.53 35.85 18.29
C ARG A 109 -2.24 35.67 17.50
N GLU A 110 -1.59 34.53 17.66
CA GLU A 110 -0.27 34.29 17.07
C GLU A 110 -0.36 33.90 15.58
N SER A 111 -1.33 33.05 15.23
CA SER A 111 -1.49 32.54 13.86
C SER A 111 -2.61 33.16 13.05
N SER A 112 -3.42 34.06 13.64
CA SER A 112 -4.59 34.68 13.00
C SER A 112 -5.60 33.68 12.40
N ARG A 113 -5.68 32.48 13.00
CA ARG A 113 -6.62 31.43 12.59
C ARG A 113 -7.89 31.50 13.41
N PHE A 114 -9.04 31.32 12.77
CA PHE A 114 -10.35 31.29 13.40
C PHE A 114 -10.68 29.88 13.89
N ILE A 115 -11.33 29.79 15.05
CA ILE A 115 -11.78 28.53 15.65
C ILE A 115 -13.26 28.63 15.97
N LEU A 116 -14.04 27.81 15.28
CA LEU A 116 -15.48 27.66 15.45
C LEU A 116 -15.74 26.54 16.46
N PHE A 117 -16.48 26.85 17.52
CA PHE A 117 -16.97 25.84 18.45
C PHE A 117 -18.46 25.62 18.22
N GLU A 118 -18.86 24.36 18.20
CA GLU A 118 -20.24 23.90 18.17
C GLU A 118 -20.48 22.97 19.37
N ILE A 119 -21.49 23.25 20.20
CA ILE A 119 -21.69 22.59 21.50
C ILE A 119 -23.03 21.87 21.53
N LYS A 120 -23.01 20.54 21.58
CA LYS A 120 -24.21 19.69 21.67
C LYS A 120 -24.31 18.98 23.01
N ASN A 121 -25.39 19.23 23.75
CA ASN A 121 -25.57 18.66 25.09
C ASN A 121 -26.66 17.58 25.14
N GLN A 122 -27.34 17.28 24.02
CA GLN A 122 -28.44 16.32 23.94
C GLN A 122 -28.29 15.39 22.72
N ASP A 123 -28.67 14.12 22.86
CA ASP A 123 -28.54 13.06 21.84
C ASP A 123 -29.23 13.40 20.49
N GLY A 124 -30.25 14.26 20.52
CA GLY A 124 -30.98 14.69 19.32
C GLY A 124 -30.30 15.80 18.52
N SER A 125 -29.60 16.74 19.18
CA SER A 125 -29.00 17.93 18.54
C SER A 125 -27.64 17.64 17.89
N ALA A 126 -27.01 16.52 18.25
CA ALA A 126 -25.76 16.04 17.63
C ALA A 126 -25.85 15.85 16.09
N ARG A 127 -27.06 15.66 15.54
CA ARG A 127 -27.28 15.49 14.09
C ARG A 127 -27.18 16.79 13.29
N GLU A 128 -27.40 17.93 13.93
CA GLU A 128 -27.38 19.25 13.28
C GLU A 128 -25.99 19.90 13.32
N ALA A 129 -25.13 19.47 14.25
CA ALA A 129 -23.82 20.04 14.51
C ALA A 129 -22.94 20.18 13.26
N VAL A 130 -22.94 19.17 12.38
CA VAL A 130 -22.12 19.20 11.16
C VAL A 130 -22.67 20.20 10.14
N THR A 131 -24.00 20.27 10.00
CA THR A 131 -24.62 21.23 9.09
C THR A 131 -24.37 22.66 9.55
N GLU A 132 -24.51 22.91 10.86
CA GLU A 132 -24.27 24.23 11.46
C GLU A 132 -22.81 24.65 11.35
N ILE A 133 -21.88 23.77 11.73
CA ILE A 133 -20.45 24.14 11.72
C ILE A 133 -19.92 24.40 10.31
N ILE A 134 -20.40 23.67 9.29
CA ILE A 134 -20.06 23.93 7.89
C ILE A 134 -20.72 25.24 7.40
N ALA A 135 -21.96 25.53 7.83
CA ALA A 135 -22.60 26.80 7.50
C ALA A 135 -21.82 27.99 8.11
N TYR A 136 -21.34 27.85 9.35
CA TYR A 136 -20.51 28.86 10.00
C TYR A 136 -19.12 28.97 9.37
N GLU A 137 -18.52 27.87 8.94
CA GLU A 137 -17.28 27.88 8.15
C GLU A 137 -17.49 28.69 6.86
N HIS A 138 -18.54 28.39 6.10
CA HIS A 138 -18.84 29.10 4.86
C HIS A 138 -19.04 30.61 5.12
N GLU A 139 -19.74 30.96 6.19
CA GLU A 139 -19.91 32.36 6.54
C GLU A 139 -18.61 33.04 6.95
N ALA A 140 -17.74 32.37 7.72
CA ALA A 140 -16.40 32.88 8.01
C ALA A 140 -15.59 33.13 6.71
N LEU A 141 -15.72 32.24 5.71
CA LEU A 141 -15.09 32.41 4.40
C LEU A 141 -15.69 33.57 3.58
N ASN A 142 -16.97 33.92 3.77
CA ASN A 142 -17.57 35.12 3.18
C ASN A 142 -16.93 36.43 3.69
N HIS A 143 -16.39 36.41 4.91
CA HIS A 143 -15.60 37.52 5.46
C HIS A 143 -14.13 37.46 5.03
N MET A 144 -13.63 36.28 4.65
CA MET A 144 -12.20 36.04 4.36
C MET A 144 -12.01 35.22 3.07
N PRO A 145 -12.25 35.83 1.88
CA PRO A 145 -12.07 35.12 0.61
C PRO A 145 -10.63 34.64 0.44
N PHE A 146 -10.47 33.45 -0.16
CA PHE A 146 -9.19 32.76 -0.37
C PHE A 146 -8.50 32.19 0.89
N SER A 147 -9.19 32.19 2.04
CA SER A 147 -8.71 31.45 3.21
C SER A 147 -8.58 29.97 2.90
N SER A 148 -7.49 29.37 3.37
CA SER A 148 -7.25 27.95 3.32
C SER A 148 -8.10 27.21 4.35
N ALA A 149 -8.26 25.90 4.18
CA ALA A 149 -8.90 25.04 5.18
C ALA A 149 -8.14 24.99 6.53
N ASN A 150 -6.93 25.56 6.62
CA ASN A 150 -6.18 25.68 7.87
C ASN A 150 -6.43 27.03 8.59
N ASP A 151 -7.09 27.98 7.94
CA ASP A 151 -7.36 29.30 8.53
C ASP A 151 -8.67 29.32 9.33
N VAL A 152 -9.56 28.35 9.07
CA VAL A 152 -10.79 28.12 9.84
C VAL A 152 -10.78 26.69 10.36
N MET A 153 -10.60 26.56 11.68
CA MET A 153 -10.63 25.29 12.40
C MET A 153 -11.94 25.11 13.14
N MET A 154 -12.30 23.86 13.38
CA MET A 154 -13.59 23.48 13.92
C MET A 154 -13.44 22.61 15.15
N VAL A 155 -14.25 22.85 16.17
CA VAL A 155 -14.31 22.08 17.41
C VAL A 155 -15.77 21.72 17.67
N ILE A 156 -16.06 20.42 17.79
CA ILE A 156 -17.37 19.93 18.22
C ILE A 156 -17.22 19.43 19.65
N VAL A 157 -17.94 20.06 20.57
CA VAL A 157 -18.05 19.62 21.97
C VAL A 157 -19.38 18.88 22.12
N SER A 158 -19.34 17.60 22.46
CA SER A 158 -20.57 16.81 22.67
C SER A 158 -20.47 15.90 23.88
N ARG A 159 -21.59 15.59 24.54
CA ARG A 159 -21.62 14.50 25.54
C ARG A 159 -21.58 13.12 24.90
N ASP A 160 -22.23 12.99 23.75
CA ASP A 160 -22.33 11.73 23.01
C ASP A 160 -21.98 11.93 21.54
N PHE A 161 -21.24 10.98 20.98
CA PHE A 161 -20.86 10.94 19.59
C PHE A 161 -21.62 9.80 18.90
N SER A 162 -22.79 10.13 18.37
CA SER A 162 -23.62 9.17 17.64
C SER A 162 -22.90 8.65 16.39
N THR A 163 -23.29 7.46 15.91
CA THR A 163 -22.77 6.87 14.66
C THR A 163 -22.80 7.87 13.49
N LEU A 164 -23.90 8.61 13.32
CA LEU A 164 -24.01 9.58 12.23
C LEU A 164 -22.99 10.72 12.34
N LEU A 165 -22.77 11.23 13.55
CA LEU A 165 -21.80 12.30 13.81
C LEU A 165 -20.37 11.80 13.56
N ASP A 166 -20.04 10.58 14.02
CA ASP A 166 -18.75 9.95 13.77
C ASP A 166 -18.48 9.77 12.27
N HIS A 167 -19.46 9.28 11.50
CA HIS A 167 -19.35 9.15 10.04
C HIS A 167 -19.16 10.51 9.35
N ALA A 168 -19.93 11.51 9.75
CA ALA A 168 -19.87 12.84 9.15
C ALA A 168 -18.52 13.53 9.43
N VAL A 169 -18.04 13.51 10.68
CA VAL A 169 -16.73 14.10 11.03
C VAL A 169 -15.58 13.33 10.36
N THR A 170 -15.64 12.00 10.35
CA THR A 170 -14.62 11.19 9.64
C THR A 170 -14.58 11.55 8.16
N GLY A 171 -15.72 11.78 7.53
CA GLY A 171 -15.81 12.23 6.14
C GLY A 171 -15.17 13.60 5.92
N LEU A 172 -15.44 14.56 6.81
CA LEU A 172 -14.83 15.89 6.74
C LEU A 172 -13.31 15.85 6.91
N ASN A 173 -12.82 15.12 7.91
CA ASN A 173 -11.39 15.06 8.23
C ASN A 173 -10.59 14.25 7.19
N SER A 174 -11.11 13.08 6.79
CA SER A 174 -10.38 12.13 5.94
C SER A 174 -10.50 12.45 4.44
N TRP A 175 -11.70 12.83 3.98
CA TRP A 175 -12.00 12.95 2.54
C TRP A 175 -12.10 14.40 2.09
N SER A 176 -12.64 15.29 2.92
CA SER A 176 -12.75 16.73 2.60
C SER A 176 -11.58 17.57 3.12
N ARG A 177 -10.60 16.93 3.79
CA ARG A 177 -9.39 17.56 4.37
C ARG A 177 -9.69 18.77 5.27
N ARG A 178 -10.84 18.77 5.94
CA ARG A 178 -11.19 19.76 6.98
C ARG A 178 -10.48 19.43 8.30
N ARG A 179 -10.57 20.35 9.26
CA ARG A 179 -9.89 20.25 10.57
C ARG A 179 -10.93 20.33 11.68
N VAL A 180 -11.56 19.19 11.99
CA VAL A 180 -12.56 19.08 13.05
C VAL A 180 -12.00 18.28 14.22
N LEU A 181 -11.91 18.93 15.39
CA LEU A 181 -11.60 18.29 16.67
C LEU A 181 -12.89 17.92 17.40
N CYS A 182 -12.99 16.68 17.85
CA CYS A 182 -14.11 16.22 18.67
C CYS A 182 -13.69 16.13 20.13
N LEU A 183 -14.43 16.83 20.99
CA LEU A 183 -14.22 16.83 22.43
C LEU A 183 -15.47 16.30 23.14
N ARG A 184 -15.30 15.22 23.90
CA ARG A 184 -16.35 14.69 24.74
C ARG A 184 -16.42 15.47 26.04
N PHE A 185 -17.57 16.08 26.33
CA PHE A 185 -17.79 16.79 27.58
C PHE A 185 -18.15 15.81 28.69
N ASP A 186 -17.33 15.78 29.75
CA ASP A 186 -17.54 14.97 30.95
C ASP A 186 -17.72 15.87 32.18
N ASP A 187 -18.85 15.71 32.86
CA ASP A 187 -19.17 16.39 34.12
C ASP A 187 -19.35 15.42 35.31
N GLY A 188 -18.85 14.18 35.18
CA GLY A 188 -18.97 13.11 36.18
C GLY A 188 -17.99 13.20 37.35
N GLU A 189 -16.85 13.88 37.19
CA GLU A 189 -15.85 14.10 38.26
C GLU A 189 -16.07 15.41 39.05
N GLU A 190 -15.25 15.69 40.08
CA GLU A 190 -15.32 16.94 40.88
C GLU A 190 -15.24 18.23 40.02
N SER A 191 -14.56 18.14 38.86
CA SER A 191 -14.35 19.23 37.89
C SER A 191 -14.76 18.80 36.46
N PRO A 192 -15.50 19.64 35.70
CA PRO A 192 -15.82 19.35 34.31
C PRO A 192 -14.57 19.31 33.43
N ARG A 193 -14.55 18.41 32.44
CA ARG A 193 -13.40 18.12 31.58
C ARG A 193 -13.83 17.86 30.13
N LEU A 194 -12.89 18.01 29.22
CA LEU A 194 -13.04 17.70 27.80
C LEU A 194 -12.10 16.53 27.47
N VAL A 195 -12.64 15.40 27.02
CA VAL A 195 -11.83 14.24 26.62
C VAL A 195 -11.74 14.22 25.11
N VAL A 196 -10.54 14.13 24.54
CA VAL A 196 -10.41 14.00 23.08
C VAL A 196 -11.12 12.73 22.60
N HIS A 197 -12.05 12.90 21.66
CA HIS A 197 -12.74 11.81 20.98
C HIS A 197 -12.19 11.67 19.58
N ILE A 198 -11.68 10.49 19.23
CA ILE A 198 -11.25 10.18 17.86
C ILE A 198 -12.40 9.40 17.21
N PRO A 199 -13.08 9.97 16.18
CA PRO A 199 -14.20 9.30 15.54
C PRO A 199 -13.84 7.93 14.97
N THR A 200 -14.74 6.96 15.14
CA THR A 200 -14.56 5.57 14.65
C THR A 200 -15.69 5.19 13.71
N ALA A 201 -15.54 5.51 12.42
CA ALA A 201 -16.58 5.31 11.41
C ALA A 201 -16.16 4.43 10.21
N TRP A 202 -14.96 3.85 10.26
CA TRP A 202 -14.44 2.98 9.21
C TRP A 202 -14.69 1.51 9.52
N SER A 203 -15.23 0.79 8.54
CA SER A 203 -15.31 -0.67 8.58
C SER A 203 -14.06 -1.24 7.93
N ALA A 204 -13.17 -1.84 8.72
CA ALA A 204 -11.93 -2.39 8.16
C ALA A 204 -12.19 -3.41 7.06
N ILE A 205 -11.44 -3.25 5.98
CA ILE A 205 -11.44 -4.11 4.80
C ILE A 205 -10.21 -5.02 4.75
N GLY A 206 -9.26 -4.87 5.66
CA GLY A 206 -8.13 -5.77 5.87
C GLY A 206 -7.03 -5.70 4.81
N GLN A 207 -7.11 -4.72 3.93
CA GLN A 207 -6.24 -4.63 2.76
C GLN A 207 -4.97 -3.85 3.10
N LYS A 208 -3.82 -4.55 2.98
CA LYS A 208 -2.47 -3.99 3.13
C LYS A 208 -2.01 -3.22 1.88
N SER A 209 -2.59 -3.54 0.73
CA SER A 209 -2.30 -2.98 -0.60
C SER A 209 -3.59 -2.88 -1.42
N LEU A 210 -3.53 -2.22 -2.57
CA LEU A 210 -4.61 -2.27 -3.56
C LEU A 210 -4.76 -3.69 -4.13
N SER A 211 -5.94 -4.00 -4.65
CA SER A 211 -6.20 -5.24 -5.38
C SER A 211 -5.62 -5.22 -6.79
N ALA A 212 -5.58 -6.38 -7.46
CA ALA A 212 -5.14 -6.50 -8.86
C ALA A 212 -5.85 -5.52 -9.80
N ASN A 213 -7.16 -5.34 -9.56
CA ASN A 213 -8.03 -4.45 -10.31
C ASN A 213 -8.13 -3.05 -9.66
N GLY A 214 -7.27 -2.78 -8.67
CA GLY A 214 -7.27 -1.57 -7.86
C GLY A 214 -6.72 -0.35 -8.57
N ILE A 215 -5.95 -0.54 -9.64
CA ILE A 215 -5.50 0.54 -10.54
C ILE A 215 -5.86 0.20 -11.98
N VAL A 216 -6.55 1.13 -12.61
CA VAL A 216 -6.80 1.13 -14.06
C VAL A 216 -5.81 2.06 -14.74
N THR A 217 -5.13 1.59 -15.78
CA THR A 217 -4.14 2.39 -16.51
C THR A 217 -4.55 2.67 -17.95
N ALA A 218 -4.03 3.80 -18.45
CA ALA A 218 -4.43 4.44 -19.69
C ALA A 218 -3.26 5.11 -20.39
N THR A 219 -3.14 4.97 -21.70
CA THR A 219 -2.11 5.67 -22.48
C THR A 219 -2.70 6.85 -23.24
N LEU A 220 -2.29 8.07 -22.90
CA LEU A 220 -2.52 9.27 -23.71
C LEU A 220 -1.39 9.40 -24.72
N SER A 221 -1.65 8.95 -25.94
CA SER A 221 -0.77 9.14 -27.09
C SER A 221 -0.90 10.59 -27.58
N PHE A 222 0.20 11.17 -28.05
CA PHE A 222 0.22 12.55 -28.53
C PHE A 222 0.96 12.61 -29.85
N LYS A 223 0.26 12.98 -30.94
CA LYS A 223 0.90 13.24 -32.24
C LYS A 223 1.26 14.74 -32.33
N PRO A 224 2.55 15.12 -32.22
CA PRO A 224 2.95 16.52 -32.18
C PRO A 224 2.78 17.20 -33.55
N SER A 225 2.61 18.51 -33.53
CA SER A 225 2.73 19.33 -34.73
C SER A 225 4.17 19.27 -35.29
N PRO A 226 4.36 19.35 -36.62
CA PRO A 226 5.65 19.10 -37.26
C PRO A 226 6.73 20.16 -36.98
N ASP A 227 6.36 21.26 -36.34
CA ASP A 227 7.22 22.39 -35.97
C ASP A 227 7.83 22.29 -34.56
N LEU A 228 7.46 21.26 -33.79
CA LEU A 228 7.99 21.04 -32.44
C LEU A 228 9.23 20.15 -32.47
N GLU A 229 10.27 20.59 -31.75
CA GLU A 229 11.45 19.77 -31.49
C GLU A 229 11.19 18.80 -30.33
N GLU A 230 12.03 17.78 -30.19
CA GLU A 230 11.88 16.73 -29.16
C GLU A 230 11.82 17.28 -27.73
N ASP A 231 12.63 18.29 -27.41
CA ASP A 231 12.61 18.98 -26.12
C ASP A 231 11.29 19.74 -25.88
N ASP A 232 10.72 20.34 -26.92
CA ASP A 232 9.42 21.01 -26.84
C ASP A 232 8.30 19.98 -26.60
N ILE A 233 8.35 18.84 -27.28
CA ILE A 233 7.40 17.74 -27.11
C ILE A 233 7.47 17.21 -25.66
N HIS A 234 8.67 17.02 -25.13
CA HIS A 234 8.87 16.62 -23.73
C HIS A 234 8.25 17.63 -22.75
N ALA A 235 8.50 18.93 -22.96
CA ALA A 235 7.97 19.99 -22.11
C ALA A 235 6.43 20.07 -22.17
N VAL A 236 5.85 19.90 -23.36
CA VAL A 236 4.41 19.86 -23.60
C VAL A 236 3.78 18.66 -22.88
N CYS A 237 4.33 17.45 -23.04
CA CYS A 237 3.84 16.26 -22.34
C CYS A 237 3.98 16.38 -20.81
N SER A 238 5.09 16.93 -20.32
CA SER A 238 5.31 17.18 -18.88
C SER A 238 4.31 18.17 -18.29
N THR A 239 3.99 19.21 -19.05
CA THR A 239 2.97 20.20 -18.66
C THR A 239 1.59 19.57 -18.63
N ALA A 240 1.23 18.77 -19.65
CA ALA A 240 -0.04 18.05 -19.70
C ALA A 240 -0.21 17.08 -18.52
N ALA A 241 0.83 16.29 -18.19
CA ALA A 241 0.82 15.42 -17.00
C ALA A 241 0.64 16.23 -15.70
N SER A 242 1.32 17.38 -15.58
CA SER A 242 1.18 18.26 -14.41
C SER A 242 -0.23 18.86 -14.28
N LEU A 243 -0.88 19.20 -15.39
CA LEU A 243 -2.27 19.67 -15.41
C LEU A 243 -3.22 18.56 -14.94
N MET A 244 -3.04 17.34 -15.45
CA MET A 244 -3.81 16.16 -15.05
C MET A 244 -3.72 15.93 -13.54
N VAL A 245 -2.49 15.85 -12.99
CA VAL A 245 -2.24 15.65 -11.55
C VAL A 245 -2.96 16.72 -10.71
N ARG A 246 -2.89 18.00 -11.10
CA ARG A 246 -3.50 19.10 -10.35
C ARG A 246 -5.03 19.09 -10.38
N GLU A 247 -5.63 18.85 -11.54
CA GLU A 247 -7.09 18.80 -11.64
C GLU A 247 -7.65 17.54 -10.95
N SER A 248 -6.95 16.40 -11.04
CA SER A 248 -7.33 15.19 -10.32
C SER A 248 -7.21 15.32 -8.80
N GLU A 249 -6.20 16.05 -8.30
CA GLU A 249 -6.09 16.38 -6.87
C GLU A 249 -7.28 17.26 -6.40
N ARG A 250 -7.70 18.23 -7.22
CA ARG A 250 -8.85 19.12 -6.90
C ARG A 250 -10.17 18.38 -6.90
N SER A 251 -10.33 17.37 -7.75
CA SER A 251 -11.54 16.54 -7.78
C SER A 251 -11.60 15.48 -6.68
N GLY A 252 -10.52 15.31 -5.89
CA GLY A 252 -10.44 14.32 -4.82
C GLY A 252 -10.19 12.89 -5.29
N SER A 253 -9.72 12.72 -6.54
CA SER A 253 -9.32 11.41 -7.08
C SER A 253 -7.97 10.94 -6.49
N SER A 254 -7.56 9.71 -6.79
CA SER A 254 -6.25 9.16 -6.43
C SER A 254 -5.66 8.38 -7.61
N GLY A 255 -4.36 8.55 -7.86
CA GLY A 255 -3.73 7.98 -9.04
C GLY A 255 -2.31 8.51 -9.30
N PHE A 256 -1.81 8.27 -10.51
CA PHE A 256 -0.49 8.69 -10.97
C PHE A 256 -0.47 9.01 -12.47
N ALA A 257 0.52 9.77 -12.90
CA ALA A 257 0.82 10.02 -14.31
C ALA A 257 2.33 9.84 -14.54
N ILE A 258 2.67 9.07 -15.58
CA ILE A 258 4.04 8.80 -16.01
C ILE A 258 4.23 9.41 -17.39
N VAL A 259 5.18 10.32 -17.51
CA VAL A 259 5.70 10.74 -18.83
C VAL A 259 6.76 9.74 -19.21
N ALA A 260 6.61 9.10 -20.37
CA ALA A 260 7.52 8.08 -20.82
C ALA A 260 8.02 8.35 -22.25
N TYR A 261 9.27 7.96 -22.48
CA TYR A 261 9.90 7.97 -23.79
C TYR A 261 9.54 6.71 -24.57
N ASN A 262 9.23 6.85 -25.85
CA ASN A 262 8.97 5.76 -26.77
C ASN A 262 10.17 5.53 -27.70
N HIS A 263 11.00 4.54 -27.39
CA HIS A 263 12.21 4.20 -28.15
C HIS A 263 11.95 3.66 -29.56
N LEU A 264 10.68 3.42 -29.93
CA LEU A 264 10.29 3.16 -31.33
C LEU A 264 10.24 4.44 -32.19
N TYR A 265 10.37 5.62 -31.58
CA TYR A 265 10.54 6.89 -32.28
C TYR A 265 12.01 7.12 -32.64
N PRO A 266 12.34 7.70 -33.81
CA PRO A 266 11.44 7.95 -34.93
C PRO A 266 11.21 6.67 -35.77
N GLY A 267 10.06 6.59 -36.44
CA GLY A 267 9.81 5.61 -37.50
C GLY A 267 8.63 4.67 -37.25
N MET A 268 8.60 3.99 -36.10
CA MET A 268 7.50 3.09 -35.72
C MET A 268 6.48 3.73 -34.77
N ALA A 269 6.87 4.81 -34.09
CA ALA A 269 5.99 5.62 -33.27
C ALA A 269 5.81 7.03 -33.87
N ASP A 270 4.61 7.57 -33.72
CA ASP A 270 4.26 8.92 -34.18
C ASP A 270 4.83 10.03 -33.27
N SER A 271 5.34 9.68 -32.08
CA SER A 271 5.84 10.65 -31.11
C SER A 271 6.90 10.04 -30.17
N PRO A 272 7.90 10.83 -29.75
CA PRO A 272 8.89 10.42 -28.77
C PRO A 272 8.32 10.26 -27.36
N TYR A 273 7.23 10.96 -27.02
CA TYR A 273 6.67 10.94 -25.66
C TYR A 273 5.20 10.55 -25.62
N LEU A 274 4.83 9.84 -24.55
CA LEU A 274 3.45 9.53 -24.19
C LEU A 274 3.23 9.73 -22.69
N ILE A 275 1.96 9.77 -22.27
CA ILE A 275 1.59 9.83 -20.86
C ILE A 275 0.82 8.56 -20.50
N LEU A 276 1.36 7.77 -19.57
CA LEU A 276 0.65 6.65 -18.95
C LEU A 276 0.01 7.14 -17.65
N ALA A 277 -1.31 7.17 -17.58
CA ALA A 277 -2.07 7.59 -16.41
C ALA A 277 -2.72 6.38 -15.73
N GLY A 278 -2.69 6.34 -14.39
CA GLY A 278 -3.35 5.32 -13.59
C GLY A 278 -4.31 5.93 -12.57
N VAL A 279 -5.51 5.36 -12.43
CA VAL A 279 -6.51 5.80 -11.44
C VAL A 279 -6.93 4.64 -10.54
N VAL A 280 -7.10 4.94 -9.26
CA VAL A 280 -7.61 3.98 -8.27
C VAL A 280 -9.06 3.64 -8.59
N ASN A 281 -9.36 2.34 -8.75
CA ASN A 281 -10.71 1.83 -8.93
C ASN A 281 -11.37 1.56 -7.55
N PRO A 282 -12.31 2.40 -7.10
CA PRO A 282 -12.96 2.24 -5.80
C PRO A 282 -13.91 1.05 -5.74
N PHE A 283 -14.34 0.50 -6.88
CA PHE A 283 -15.23 -0.67 -6.92
C PHE A 283 -14.49 -1.97 -6.62
N SER A 284 -13.17 -1.99 -6.72
CA SER A 284 -12.34 -3.19 -6.55
C SER A 284 -12.22 -3.67 -5.10
N PHE A 285 -12.50 -2.79 -4.12
CA PHE A 285 -12.20 -3.07 -2.71
C PHE A 285 -13.21 -4.01 -2.04
N LEU A 286 -14.50 -3.84 -2.34
CA LEU A 286 -15.57 -4.54 -1.63
C LEU A 286 -15.56 -6.04 -1.88
N GLU A 287 -15.41 -6.44 -3.14
CA GLU A 287 -15.39 -7.86 -3.55
C GLU A 287 -14.24 -8.60 -2.86
N ARG A 288 -13.03 -8.01 -2.88
CA ARG A 288 -11.86 -8.57 -2.22
C ARG A 288 -12.03 -8.65 -0.70
N ALA A 289 -12.55 -7.61 -0.07
CA ALA A 289 -12.77 -7.61 1.38
C ALA A 289 -13.79 -8.67 1.82
N GLN A 290 -14.78 -9.00 0.99
CA GLN A 290 -15.71 -10.10 1.24
C GLN A 290 -15.08 -11.47 0.98
N SER A 291 -14.29 -11.63 -0.08
CA SER A 291 -13.64 -12.91 -0.40
C SER A 291 -12.57 -13.30 0.62
N GLU A 292 -11.89 -12.32 1.21
CA GLU A 292 -10.90 -12.51 2.28
C GLU A 292 -11.52 -12.60 3.69
N GLY A 293 -12.85 -12.46 3.81
CA GLY A 293 -13.57 -12.61 5.09
C GLY A 293 -13.48 -11.39 6.03
N PHE A 294 -12.91 -10.26 5.58
CA PHE A 294 -12.86 -9.04 6.39
C PHE A 294 -14.24 -8.38 6.52
N LEU A 295 -15.07 -8.45 5.48
CA LEU A 295 -16.45 -7.99 5.47
C LEU A 295 -17.44 -9.15 5.34
N ALA A 296 -18.51 -9.10 6.12
CA ALA A 296 -19.62 -10.03 5.95
C ALA A 296 -20.28 -9.82 4.57
N ASN A 297 -20.87 -10.90 4.03
CA ASN A 297 -21.74 -10.84 2.86
C ASN A 297 -23.06 -10.12 3.18
N SER A 298 -22.98 -8.82 3.47
CA SER A 298 -24.13 -7.96 3.72
C SER A 298 -24.62 -7.35 2.41
N ARG A 299 -25.87 -7.60 2.06
CA ARG A 299 -26.55 -7.03 0.89
C ARG A 299 -27.15 -5.67 1.21
N SER A 300 -26.28 -4.66 1.39
CA SER A 300 -26.76 -3.28 1.35
C SER A 300 -27.07 -2.89 -0.09
N PRO A 301 -27.99 -1.93 -0.36
CA PRO A 301 -28.25 -1.48 -1.73
C PRO A 301 -26.99 -1.00 -2.46
N MET A 302 -26.03 -0.40 -1.74
CA MET A 302 -24.74 0.02 -2.30
C MET A 302 -23.85 -1.19 -2.61
N SER A 303 -23.79 -2.17 -1.71
CA SER A 303 -23.03 -3.41 -1.93
C SER A 303 -23.59 -4.20 -3.11
N ASP A 304 -24.91 -4.36 -3.20
CA ASP A 304 -25.57 -5.06 -4.30
C ASP A 304 -25.34 -4.35 -5.64
N TYR A 305 -25.29 -3.00 -5.63
CA TYR A 305 -24.96 -2.22 -6.81
C TYR A 305 -23.50 -2.41 -7.24
N ILE A 306 -22.55 -2.34 -6.30
CA ILE A 306 -21.11 -2.50 -6.60
C ILE A 306 -20.80 -3.91 -7.09
N LEU A 307 -21.38 -4.91 -6.43
CA LEU A 307 -21.18 -6.34 -6.74
C LEU A 307 -22.05 -6.85 -7.89
N SER A 308 -22.85 -5.97 -8.52
CA SER A 308 -23.60 -6.35 -9.73
C SER A 308 -22.62 -6.68 -10.86
N ASP A 309 -22.97 -7.71 -11.64
CA ASP A 309 -22.08 -8.32 -12.63
C ASP A 309 -21.38 -7.30 -13.54
N GLY A 310 -20.09 -7.50 -13.72
CA GLY A 310 -19.22 -6.67 -14.55
C GLY A 310 -18.63 -5.42 -13.86
N ARG A 311 -19.22 -4.79 -12.85
CA ARG A 311 -18.77 -3.45 -12.38
C ARG A 311 -17.43 -3.40 -11.66
N THR A 312 -17.07 -4.44 -10.92
CA THR A 312 -15.78 -4.49 -10.21
C THR A 312 -14.59 -4.71 -11.17
N HIS A 313 -14.89 -5.29 -12.34
CA HIS A 313 -13.93 -5.62 -13.40
C HIS A 313 -14.06 -4.71 -14.63
N ASP A 314 -15.14 -3.96 -14.76
CA ASP A 314 -15.36 -2.99 -15.84
C ASP A 314 -14.50 -1.77 -15.58
N LEU A 315 -13.26 -1.91 -16.03
CA LEU A 315 -12.27 -0.86 -15.94
C LEU A 315 -12.76 0.39 -16.66
N THR A 316 -13.58 0.27 -17.73
CA THR A 316 -14.05 1.38 -18.60
C THR A 316 -14.94 2.39 -17.87
N ALA A 317 -15.72 1.96 -16.88
CA ALA A 317 -16.56 2.85 -16.07
C ALA A 317 -15.74 3.75 -15.12
N SER A 318 -14.53 3.34 -14.73
CA SER A 318 -13.62 4.17 -13.92
C SER A 318 -12.92 5.27 -14.74
N TRP A 319 -13.06 5.25 -16.08
CA TRP A 319 -12.43 6.21 -17.01
C TRP A 319 -13.18 7.52 -17.09
N ASP A 320 -14.48 7.53 -16.81
CA ASP A 320 -15.24 8.77 -16.76
C ASP A 320 -14.57 9.76 -15.78
N TRP A 321 -13.86 9.26 -14.76
CA TRP A 321 -13.04 10.08 -13.86
C TRP A 321 -11.69 10.55 -14.43
N LEU A 322 -11.03 9.79 -15.30
CA LEU A 322 -9.87 10.29 -16.09
C LEU A 322 -10.31 11.44 -17.01
N SER A 323 -11.55 11.40 -17.50
CA SER A 323 -12.18 12.48 -18.28
C SER A 323 -12.81 13.59 -17.44
N CYS A 324 -12.80 13.49 -16.09
CA CYS A 324 -13.20 14.56 -15.18
C CYS A 324 -12.12 15.66 -15.01
N ASP A 325 -11.00 15.55 -15.74
CA ASP A 325 -9.99 16.61 -15.89
C ASP A 325 -10.53 17.87 -16.61
N GLY A 326 -11.82 17.89 -16.97
CA GLY A 326 -12.39 18.89 -17.86
C GLY A 326 -11.77 18.84 -19.26
N GLY A 327 -10.98 17.80 -19.55
CA GLY A 327 -10.09 17.72 -20.69
C GLY A 327 -8.88 18.65 -20.61
N ALA A 328 -8.48 19.24 -19.47
CA ALA A 328 -7.45 20.28 -19.44
C ALA A 328 -6.11 19.85 -20.05
N ALA A 329 -5.67 18.62 -19.77
CA ALA A 329 -4.45 18.07 -20.38
C ALA A 329 -4.64 17.86 -21.89
N VAL A 330 -5.78 17.28 -22.29
CA VAL A 330 -6.14 17.04 -23.70
C VAL A 330 -6.32 18.34 -24.48
N GLU A 331 -6.96 19.35 -23.89
CA GLU A 331 -7.19 20.69 -24.44
C GLU A 331 -5.86 21.43 -24.62
N TYR A 332 -4.99 21.36 -23.62
CA TYR A 332 -3.64 21.89 -23.74
C TYR A 332 -2.87 21.22 -24.88
N LEU A 333 -2.87 19.88 -24.95
CA LEU A 333 -2.19 19.13 -26.02
C LEU A 333 -2.77 19.42 -27.41
N LYS A 334 -4.08 19.65 -27.54
CA LYS A 334 -4.71 20.06 -28.81
C LYS A 334 -4.16 21.37 -29.38
N GLY A 335 -3.58 22.23 -28.53
CA GLY A 335 -2.87 23.44 -28.97
C GLY A 335 -1.55 23.15 -29.70
N TYR A 336 -0.97 21.97 -29.50
CA TYR A 336 0.38 21.59 -29.95
C TYR A 336 0.40 20.32 -30.81
N GLY A 337 -0.75 19.69 -31.05
CA GLY A 337 -0.84 18.45 -31.82
C GLY A 337 -2.19 17.76 -31.65
N SER A 338 -2.21 16.44 -31.82
CA SER A 338 -3.42 15.59 -31.73
C SER A 338 -3.26 14.54 -30.63
N PRO A 339 -3.85 14.75 -29.45
CA PRO A 339 -3.88 13.75 -28.37
C PRO A 339 -4.99 12.71 -28.57
N GLU A 340 -4.72 11.46 -28.22
CA GLU A 340 -5.66 10.34 -28.26
C GLU A 340 -5.43 9.39 -27.08
N TRP A 341 -6.51 9.05 -26.37
CA TRP A 341 -6.49 7.99 -25.35
C TRP A 341 -6.57 6.62 -26.03
N ALA A 342 -5.68 5.72 -25.63
CA ALA A 342 -5.62 4.36 -26.11
C ALA A 342 -5.25 3.40 -24.97
N PHE A 343 -5.56 2.11 -25.17
CA PHE A 343 -5.16 0.96 -24.35
C PHE A 343 -5.47 1.07 -22.85
N SER A 344 -6.42 0.25 -22.39
CA SER A 344 -6.80 0.11 -20.99
C SER A 344 -6.35 -1.24 -20.43
N GLN A 345 -5.65 -1.23 -19.30
CA GLN A 345 -5.22 -2.47 -18.61
C GLN A 345 -4.93 -2.22 -17.12
N GLY A 346 -4.86 -3.29 -16.32
CA GLY A 346 -4.51 -3.21 -14.90
C GLY A 346 -3.01 -2.95 -14.67
N TRP A 347 -2.65 -2.28 -13.56
CA TRP A 347 -1.24 -2.15 -13.20
C TRP A 347 -0.57 -3.51 -12.94
N GLU A 348 -1.28 -4.46 -12.31
CA GLU A 348 -0.75 -5.80 -12.07
C GLU A 348 -0.43 -6.54 -13.39
N GLU A 349 -1.21 -6.32 -14.44
CA GLU A 349 -0.95 -6.89 -15.77
C GLU A 349 0.34 -6.33 -16.39
N ILE A 350 0.60 -5.03 -16.22
CA ILE A 350 1.84 -4.37 -16.64
C ILE A 350 3.06 -4.94 -15.89
N ARG A 351 2.87 -5.33 -14.63
CA ARG A 351 3.95 -5.79 -13.74
C ARG A 351 4.07 -7.31 -13.63
N ASN A 352 3.17 -8.09 -14.23
CA ASN A 352 3.25 -9.55 -14.26
C ASN A 352 4.55 -10.00 -14.95
N ILE A 353 5.26 -10.96 -14.34
CA ILE A 353 6.52 -11.52 -14.87
C ILE A 353 6.32 -12.27 -16.20
N GLU A 354 5.13 -12.82 -16.43
CA GLU A 354 4.80 -13.54 -17.68
C GLU A 354 4.82 -12.62 -18.91
N ARG A 355 4.77 -11.30 -18.71
CA ARG A 355 4.82 -10.31 -19.79
C ARG A 355 6.06 -10.46 -20.68
N TRP A 356 7.18 -10.96 -20.15
CA TRP A 356 8.41 -11.19 -20.91
C TRP A 356 8.20 -12.15 -22.10
N ARG A 357 7.19 -13.02 -22.02
CA ARG A 357 6.83 -13.99 -23.06
C ARG A 357 5.94 -13.40 -24.16
N TYR A 358 5.29 -12.25 -23.93
CA TYR A 358 4.26 -11.71 -24.81
C TYR A 358 4.69 -10.36 -25.41
N PRO A 359 5.14 -10.35 -26.69
CA PRO A 359 5.63 -9.14 -27.37
C PRO A 359 4.61 -8.02 -27.53
N GLY A 360 3.32 -8.34 -27.60
CA GLY A 360 2.25 -7.39 -27.92
C GLY A 360 1.72 -6.56 -26.74
N LEU A 361 2.22 -6.80 -25.52
CA LEU A 361 1.64 -6.27 -24.27
C LEU A 361 2.63 -5.46 -23.42
N THR A 362 3.87 -5.26 -23.88
CA THR A 362 4.96 -4.91 -22.98
C THR A 362 5.50 -3.48 -23.18
N LEU A 363 5.31 -2.65 -22.14
CA LEU A 363 6.02 -1.38 -21.99
C LEU A 363 7.55 -1.59 -22.00
N ASP A 364 8.01 -2.75 -21.53
CA ASP A 364 9.44 -3.01 -21.29
C ASP A 364 10.33 -3.11 -22.52
N ARG A 365 9.77 -3.11 -23.73
CA ARG A 365 10.57 -3.13 -24.96
C ARG A 365 10.88 -1.78 -25.54
N HIS A 366 10.05 -0.78 -25.24
CA HIS A 366 10.19 0.50 -25.89
C HIS A 366 9.68 1.70 -25.10
N ILE A 367 8.96 1.50 -23.99
CA ILE A 367 8.48 2.59 -23.15
C ILE A 367 9.34 2.68 -21.89
N MET A 368 10.07 3.79 -21.77
CA MET A 368 10.88 4.10 -20.59
C MET A 368 10.28 5.28 -19.83
N PRO A 369 9.83 5.10 -18.58
CA PRO A 369 9.46 6.19 -17.69
C PRO A 369 10.60 7.23 -17.52
N ILE A 370 10.29 8.50 -17.77
CA ILE A 370 11.22 9.64 -17.63
C ILE A 370 10.85 10.51 -16.42
N ALA A 371 9.56 10.65 -16.15
CA ALA A 371 9.05 11.32 -14.97
C ALA A 371 7.76 10.67 -14.51
N ILE A 372 7.49 10.75 -13.21
CA ILE A 372 6.25 10.26 -12.59
C ILE A 372 5.77 11.29 -11.58
N ASP A 373 4.45 11.44 -11.43
CA ASP A 373 3.88 12.18 -10.32
C ASP A 373 2.57 11.52 -9.87
N PHE A 374 2.18 11.81 -8.63
CA PHE A 374 1.07 11.16 -7.93
C PHE A 374 0.13 12.19 -7.33
N TRP A 375 -1.15 11.82 -7.22
CA TRP A 375 -2.18 12.64 -6.56
C TRP A 375 -3.04 11.82 -5.61
N GLY A 376 -3.79 12.54 -4.78
CA GLY A 376 -4.69 11.97 -3.78
C GLY A 376 -3.94 11.13 -2.77
N VAL A 377 -4.54 9.99 -2.40
CA VAL A 377 -4.01 9.09 -1.38
C VAL A 377 -2.65 8.51 -1.78
N LEU A 378 -2.45 8.18 -3.07
CA LEU A 378 -1.14 7.73 -3.56
C LEU A 378 -0.09 8.84 -3.43
N GLY A 379 -0.47 10.07 -3.77
CA GLY A 379 0.37 11.26 -3.59
C GLY A 379 0.77 11.50 -2.14
N ASP A 380 -0.17 11.35 -1.21
CA ASP A 380 0.09 11.50 0.22
C ASP A 380 1.05 10.42 0.73
N TYR A 381 0.90 9.17 0.29
CA TYR A 381 1.81 8.07 0.63
C TYR A 381 3.23 8.29 0.13
N VAL A 382 3.42 8.56 -1.18
CA VAL A 382 4.78 8.68 -1.74
C VAL A 382 5.53 9.88 -1.19
N ARG A 383 4.82 10.98 -0.88
CA ARG A 383 5.41 12.16 -0.24
C ARG A 383 5.79 11.87 1.20
N ASP A 384 4.99 11.09 1.92
CA ASP A 384 5.31 10.65 3.28
C ASP A 384 6.51 9.68 3.30
N ALA A 385 6.65 8.82 2.30
CA ALA A 385 7.79 7.92 2.14
C ALA A 385 9.11 8.69 2.01
N VAL A 386 9.13 9.81 1.27
CA VAL A 386 10.35 10.62 1.08
C VAL A 386 10.52 11.77 2.09
N ARG A 387 9.53 12.00 2.96
CA ARG A 387 9.51 13.14 3.90
C ARG A 387 10.71 13.16 4.84
N HIS A 388 11.18 11.97 5.24
CA HIS A 388 12.31 11.78 6.15
C HIS A 388 13.46 11.07 5.43
N VAL A 389 14.68 11.62 5.57
CA VAL A 389 15.86 11.02 4.93
C VAL A 389 16.20 9.66 5.54
N GLU A 390 16.02 9.47 6.86
CA GLU A 390 16.20 8.15 7.48
C GLU A 390 15.24 7.11 6.87
N ARG A 391 13.99 7.48 6.65
CA ARG A 391 12.98 6.61 6.03
C ARG A 391 13.39 6.20 4.62
N MET A 392 13.90 7.14 3.83
CA MET A 392 14.47 6.83 2.53
C MET A 392 15.70 5.93 2.59
N ARG A 393 16.56 6.08 3.61
CA ARG A 393 17.71 5.17 3.80
C ARG A 393 17.28 3.76 4.17
N ASN A 394 16.23 3.63 4.98
CA ASN A 394 15.68 2.34 5.40
C ASN A 394 14.87 1.68 4.27
N PHE A 395 14.18 2.49 3.46
CA PHE A 395 13.42 2.02 2.32
C PHE A 395 14.34 1.61 1.16
N MET A 396 15.23 2.50 0.72
CA MET A 396 16.20 2.25 -0.35
C MET A 396 17.46 3.09 -0.14
N SER A 397 18.44 2.52 0.56
CA SER A 397 19.71 3.18 0.88
C SER A 397 20.44 3.74 -0.35
N SER A 398 20.35 3.06 -1.50
CA SER A 398 20.92 3.50 -2.78
C SER A 398 20.23 4.74 -3.37
N CYS A 399 18.96 4.96 -3.03
CA CYS A 399 18.10 6.05 -3.49
C CYS A 399 18.04 7.25 -2.53
N ALA A 400 18.60 7.15 -1.32
CA ALA A 400 18.67 8.24 -0.36
C ALA A 400 19.77 9.26 -0.72
N ARG A 401 19.66 9.90 -1.89
CA ARG A 401 20.61 10.90 -2.40
C ARG A 401 19.97 12.29 -2.47
N PRO A 402 20.75 13.37 -2.32
CA PRO A 402 20.22 14.72 -2.48
C PRO A 402 19.52 14.91 -3.82
N GLY A 403 18.29 15.41 -3.80
CA GLY A 403 17.49 15.69 -5.01
C GLY A 403 16.71 14.50 -5.59
N MET A 404 16.80 13.31 -4.98
CA MET A 404 15.96 12.18 -5.35
C MET A 404 14.64 12.26 -4.58
N ASP A 405 13.53 12.46 -5.29
CA ASP A 405 12.17 12.51 -4.75
C ASP A 405 11.25 11.50 -5.44
N TRP A 406 9.98 11.46 -5.05
CA TRP A 406 8.98 10.53 -5.60
C TRP A 406 8.80 10.64 -7.12
N ARG A 407 9.29 11.71 -7.76
CA ARG A 407 9.20 11.91 -9.21
C ARG A 407 10.30 11.21 -9.98
N HIS A 408 11.34 10.73 -9.28
CA HIS A 408 12.37 9.91 -9.92
C HIS A 408 11.75 8.58 -10.38
N PRO A 409 11.85 8.20 -11.67
CA PRO A 409 11.11 7.07 -12.23
C PRO A 409 11.30 5.74 -11.51
N ILE A 410 12.54 5.36 -11.18
CA ILE A 410 12.82 4.11 -10.46
C ILE A 410 12.13 4.11 -9.08
N LEU A 411 12.28 5.17 -8.30
CA LEU A 411 11.69 5.28 -6.97
C LEU A 411 10.16 5.34 -7.04
N GLY A 412 9.59 6.14 -7.94
CA GLY A 412 8.15 6.23 -8.09
C GLY A 412 7.52 4.90 -8.51
N VAL A 413 8.12 4.16 -9.45
CA VAL A 413 7.60 2.84 -9.85
C VAL A 413 7.71 1.85 -8.70
N LEU A 414 8.79 1.85 -7.91
CA LEU A 414 8.92 0.96 -6.75
C LEU A 414 7.90 1.27 -5.66
N LEU A 415 7.66 2.56 -5.36
CA LEU A 415 6.61 2.97 -4.43
C LEU A 415 5.21 2.61 -4.96
N LEU A 416 4.99 2.68 -6.27
CA LEU A 416 3.73 2.27 -6.89
C LEU A 416 3.54 0.75 -6.81
N ASP A 417 4.58 -0.04 -7.08
CA ASP A 417 4.54 -1.50 -6.97
C ASP A 417 4.22 -1.96 -5.55
N GLU A 418 4.75 -1.28 -4.53
CA GLU A 418 4.44 -1.56 -3.13
C GLU A 418 2.95 -1.37 -2.80
N ILE A 419 2.29 -0.39 -3.42
CA ILE A 419 0.88 -0.10 -3.17
C ILE A 419 -0.03 -0.98 -4.03
N ALA A 420 0.37 -1.25 -5.28
CA ALA A 420 -0.53 -1.72 -6.32
C ALA A 420 -0.22 -3.12 -6.86
N SER A 421 0.91 -3.71 -6.48
CA SER A 421 1.28 -5.07 -6.89
C SER A 421 1.39 -5.99 -5.68
N ALA A 422 1.29 -7.29 -5.92
CA ALA A 422 1.61 -8.27 -4.89
C ALA A 422 3.06 -8.06 -4.43
N PRO A 423 3.31 -8.06 -3.10
CA PRO A 423 4.66 -7.86 -2.59
C PRO A 423 5.59 -8.95 -3.14
N PRO A 424 6.87 -8.64 -3.38
CA PRO A 424 7.81 -9.61 -3.95
C PRO A 424 7.98 -10.85 -3.07
N LEU A 425 7.85 -10.68 -1.74
CA LEU A 425 7.79 -11.73 -0.72
C LEU A 425 6.51 -11.57 0.10
N ILE A 426 5.84 -12.68 0.41
CA ILE A 426 4.68 -12.68 1.31
C ILE A 426 5.20 -12.70 2.75
N ASP A 427 4.90 -11.68 3.55
CA ASP A 427 5.31 -11.52 4.96
C ASP A 427 6.83 -11.71 5.19
N GLY A 428 7.64 -11.37 4.18
CA GLY A 428 9.10 -11.50 4.18
C GLY A 428 9.61 -12.95 4.06
N GLN A 429 8.80 -13.90 3.59
CA GLN A 429 9.17 -15.31 3.50
C GLN A 429 10.04 -15.63 2.27
N TRP A 430 11.20 -16.23 2.47
CA TRP A 430 12.11 -16.67 1.40
C TRP A 430 11.80 -18.10 0.97
N THR A 431 10.78 -18.28 0.15
CA THR A 431 10.37 -19.60 -0.35
C THR A 431 11.21 -20.07 -1.54
N PHE A 432 11.00 -21.31 -1.97
CA PHE A 432 11.64 -21.87 -3.16
C PHE A 432 11.31 -21.03 -4.42
N SER A 433 10.04 -20.63 -4.57
CA SER A 433 9.63 -19.77 -5.70
C SER A 433 10.24 -18.37 -5.63
N ALA A 434 10.38 -17.79 -4.43
CA ALA A 434 11.04 -16.50 -4.25
C ALA A 434 12.50 -16.53 -4.70
N LEU A 435 13.26 -17.56 -4.30
CA LEU A 435 14.66 -17.72 -4.69
C LEU A 435 14.83 -18.03 -6.18
N PHE A 436 13.96 -18.85 -6.76
CA PHE A 436 13.93 -19.06 -8.21
C PHE A 436 13.69 -17.75 -8.97
N ARG A 437 12.72 -16.94 -8.51
CA ARG A 437 12.42 -15.62 -9.08
C ARG A 437 13.58 -14.63 -8.93
N LEU A 438 14.26 -14.61 -7.78
CA LEU A 438 15.46 -13.78 -7.58
C LEU A 438 16.56 -14.14 -8.58
N GLY A 439 16.81 -15.44 -8.78
CA GLY A 439 17.76 -15.93 -9.78
C GLY A 439 17.40 -15.46 -11.19
N LEU A 440 16.14 -15.60 -11.60
CA LEU A 440 15.65 -15.13 -12.90
C LEU A 440 15.90 -13.65 -13.13
N LEU A 441 15.57 -12.82 -12.13
CA LEU A 441 15.67 -11.36 -12.21
C LEU A 441 17.12 -10.89 -12.29
N LEU A 442 17.99 -11.45 -11.44
CA LEU A 442 19.42 -11.17 -11.49
C LEU A 442 20.03 -11.60 -12.82
N GLY A 443 19.68 -12.79 -13.33
CA GLY A 443 20.21 -13.29 -14.60
C GLY A 443 19.79 -12.40 -15.76
N ARG A 444 18.51 -12.02 -15.81
CA ARG A 444 17.97 -11.10 -16.82
C ARG A 444 18.66 -9.73 -16.76
N PHE A 445 18.78 -9.14 -15.58
CA PHE A 445 19.43 -7.84 -15.40
C PHE A 445 20.91 -7.86 -15.79
N GLY A 446 21.65 -8.90 -15.39
CA GLY A 446 23.04 -9.09 -15.77
C GLY A 446 23.22 -9.20 -17.29
N SER A 447 22.42 -10.04 -17.95
CA SER A 447 22.49 -10.22 -19.41
C SER A 447 22.11 -8.95 -20.18
N LEU A 448 21.09 -8.22 -19.76
CA LEU A 448 20.70 -6.94 -20.39
C LEU A 448 21.76 -5.86 -20.19
N SER A 449 22.34 -5.78 -18.99
CA SER A 449 23.42 -4.83 -18.70
C SER A 449 24.66 -5.14 -19.55
N ALA A 450 24.98 -6.42 -19.74
CA ALA A 450 26.07 -6.83 -20.61
C ALA A 450 25.82 -6.46 -22.08
N GLN A 451 24.62 -6.78 -22.60
CA GLN A 451 24.23 -6.38 -23.95
C GLN A 451 24.25 -4.86 -24.15
N MET A 452 23.81 -4.09 -23.15
CA MET A 452 23.82 -2.63 -23.21
C MET A 452 25.26 -2.09 -23.32
N ALA A 453 26.19 -2.59 -22.53
CA ALA A 453 27.57 -2.13 -22.52
C ALA A 453 28.28 -2.42 -23.86
N ASP A 454 28.01 -3.57 -24.48
CA ASP A 454 28.63 -3.96 -25.76
C ASP A 454 27.87 -3.48 -27.01
N ALA A 455 26.67 -2.91 -26.84
CA ALA A 455 25.81 -2.51 -27.95
C ALA A 455 26.28 -1.22 -28.64
N GLU A 456 26.01 -1.13 -29.95
CA GLU A 456 26.15 0.12 -30.71
C GLU A 456 25.08 1.15 -30.28
N PRO A 457 25.28 2.47 -30.51
CA PRO A 457 24.39 3.52 -29.99
C PRO A 457 22.89 3.34 -30.32
N GLU A 458 22.55 2.87 -31.51
CA GLU A 458 21.16 2.62 -31.91
C GLU A 458 20.54 1.44 -31.13
N GLN A 459 21.32 0.38 -30.91
CA GLN A 459 20.90 -0.78 -30.13
C GLN A 459 20.80 -0.42 -28.64
N GLN A 460 21.77 0.34 -28.11
CA GLN A 460 21.71 0.87 -26.74
C GLN A 460 20.41 1.61 -26.50
N ARG A 461 20.04 2.51 -27.42
CA ARG A 461 18.79 3.27 -27.36
C ARG A 461 17.56 2.36 -27.25
N LEU A 462 17.49 1.27 -28.03
CA LEU A 462 16.36 0.34 -27.98
C LEU A 462 16.33 -0.49 -26.69
N LEU A 463 17.49 -0.78 -26.11
CA LEU A 463 17.61 -1.55 -24.86
C LEU A 463 17.29 -0.71 -23.61
N GLN A 464 17.21 0.62 -23.70
CA GLN A 464 17.03 1.50 -22.52
C GLN A 464 15.76 1.17 -21.74
N ALA A 465 14.63 0.98 -22.43
CA ALA A 465 13.39 0.55 -21.79
C ALA A 465 13.57 -0.79 -21.06
N SER A 466 14.13 -1.81 -21.72
CA SER A 466 14.28 -3.14 -21.12
C SER A 466 15.22 -3.13 -19.92
N SER A 467 16.30 -2.36 -20.00
CA SER A 467 17.23 -2.16 -18.89
C SER A 467 16.57 -1.45 -17.71
N PHE A 468 15.77 -0.40 -17.96
CA PHE A 468 15.04 0.30 -16.91
C PHE A 468 14.11 -0.66 -16.15
N TRP A 469 13.27 -1.41 -16.88
CA TRP A 469 12.32 -2.32 -16.24
C TRP A 469 13.00 -3.50 -15.56
N ALA A 470 14.11 -4.00 -16.11
CA ALA A 470 14.92 -5.02 -15.43
C ALA A 470 15.51 -4.51 -14.11
N GLU A 471 15.98 -3.26 -14.06
CA GLU A 471 16.48 -2.64 -12.85
C GLU A 471 15.38 -2.53 -11.78
N VAL A 472 14.19 -2.05 -12.17
CA VAL A 472 13.04 -1.93 -11.25
C VAL A 472 12.57 -3.29 -10.75
N ASP A 473 12.39 -4.29 -11.63
CA ASP A 473 11.91 -5.62 -11.24
C ASP A 473 12.84 -6.29 -10.22
N MET A 474 14.15 -6.08 -10.39
CA MET A 474 15.18 -6.60 -9.49
C MET A 474 15.24 -5.83 -8.18
N ALA A 475 15.11 -4.50 -8.21
CA ALA A 475 15.32 -3.64 -7.05
C ALA A 475 14.41 -4.00 -5.85
N GLY A 476 13.15 -4.36 -6.11
CA GLY A 476 12.22 -4.76 -5.04
C GLY A 476 12.66 -6.01 -4.27
N LEU A 477 13.19 -7.04 -4.94
CA LEU A 477 13.73 -8.21 -4.25
C LEU A 477 15.09 -7.94 -3.59
N LEU A 478 15.93 -7.10 -4.19
CA LEU A 478 17.20 -6.72 -3.57
C LEU A 478 17.02 -5.91 -2.30
N GLN A 479 15.96 -5.12 -2.21
CA GLN A 479 15.56 -4.47 -0.97
C GLN A 479 15.29 -5.50 0.12
N GLU A 480 14.53 -6.56 -0.16
CA GLU A 480 14.26 -7.64 0.79
C GLU A 480 15.54 -8.38 1.19
N VAL A 481 16.47 -8.60 0.25
CA VAL A 481 17.80 -9.18 0.56
C VAL A 481 18.56 -8.27 1.53
N ALA A 482 18.57 -6.96 1.27
CA ALA A 482 19.26 -5.99 2.11
C ALA A 482 18.66 -5.93 3.52
N LEU A 483 17.32 -5.89 3.63
CA LEU A 483 16.60 -5.93 4.91
C LEU A 483 16.92 -7.21 5.68
N ARG A 484 16.95 -8.36 4.99
CA ARG A 484 17.31 -9.64 5.61
C ARG A 484 18.75 -9.64 6.10
N TYR A 485 19.71 -9.18 5.29
CA TYR A 485 21.11 -9.07 5.66
C TYR A 485 21.32 -8.14 6.87
N MET A 486 20.64 -6.99 6.91
CA MET A 486 20.75 -6.05 8.04
C MET A 486 20.17 -6.60 9.34
N SER A 487 19.25 -7.56 9.26
CA SER A 487 18.51 -8.10 10.40
C SER A 487 19.00 -9.49 10.84
N ALA A 488 19.81 -10.18 10.04
CA ALA A 488 20.28 -11.53 10.31
C ALA A 488 21.53 -11.55 11.20
N GLU A 489 21.51 -12.34 12.27
CA GLU A 489 22.65 -12.59 13.16
C GLU A 489 23.63 -13.61 12.57
N ASP A 490 23.12 -14.53 11.74
CA ASP A 490 23.89 -15.62 11.15
C ASP A 490 24.61 -15.24 9.84
N MET A 491 24.44 -14.00 9.36
CA MET A 491 25.07 -13.48 8.16
C MET A 491 26.21 -12.51 8.48
N GLY A 492 27.46 -12.97 8.37
CA GLY A 492 28.64 -12.14 8.65
C GLY A 492 29.30 -11.47 7.45
N GLU A 493 29.02 -11.94 6.22
CA GLU A 493 29.66 -11.43 5.01
C GLU A 493 28.79 -10.39 4.31
N ALA A 494 29.33 -9.18 4.11
CA ALA A 494 28.62 -8.12 3.42
C ALA A 494 28.39 -8.43 1.92
N PRO A 495 27.20 -8.10 1.37
CA PRO A 495 26.94 -8.27 -0.06
C PRO A 495 27.86 -7.38 -0.90
N PRO A 496 28.33 -7.85 -2.07
CA PRO A 496 29.10 -7.03 -3.00
C PRO A 496 28.22 -5.94 -3.63
N ILE A 497 28.85 -4.90 -4.18
CA ILE A 497 28.14 -3.81 -4.86
C ILE A 497 27.93 -4.16 -6.33
N ILE A 498 26.69 -4.03 -6.81
CA ILE A 498 26.37 -4.12 -8.24
C ILE A 498 26.70 -2.77 -8.90
N ALA A 499 27.72 -2.75 -9.76
CA ALA A 499 28.32 -1.53 -10.31
C ALA A 499 28.16 -1.41 -11.83
N VAL A 500 27.09 -1.95 -12.41
CA VAL A 500 26.91 -2.05 -13.88
C VAL A 500 27.01 -0.72 -14.63
N ARG A 501 26.62 0.40 -14.01
CA ARG A 501 26.68 1.74 -14.65
C ARG A 501 28.10 2.31 -14.77
N GLN A 502 29.10 1.66 -14.16
CA GLN A 502 30.50 2.07 -14.18
C GLN A 502 31.36 1.15 -15.07
N CYS A 503 30.77 0.09 -15.62
CA CYS A 503 31.46 -0.88 -16.44
C CYS A 503 31.65 -0.35 -17.88
N GLU A 504 32.80 -0.64 -18.48
CA GLU A 504 33.09 -0.26 -19.87
C GLU A 504 32.74 -1.38 -20.85
N THR A 505 32.67 -2.63 -20.37
CA THR A 505 32.40 -3.81 -21.19
C THR A 505 31.26 -4.65 -20.62
N GLY A 506 30.62 -5.44 -21.48
CA GLY A 506 29.56 -6.35 -21.05
C GLY A 506 30.06 -7.46 -20.13
N GLU A 507 31.31 -7.91 -20.30
CA GLU A 507 31.95 -8.87 -19.41
C GLU A 507 32.08 -8.33 -17.98
N GLU A 508 32.51 -7.08 -17.81
CA GLU A 508 32.59 -6.42 -16.50
C GLU A 508 31.20 -6.25 -15.87
N ALA A 509 30.21 -5.83 -16.66
CA ALA A 509 28.84 -5.66 -16.20
C ALA A 509 28.26 -6.99 -15.70
N PHE A 510 28.41 -8.07 -16.48
CA PHE A 510 27.94 -9.40 -16.11
C PHE A 510 28.70 -9.95 -14.90
N ALA A 511 30.02 -9.75 -14.82
CA ALA A 511 30.84 -10.17 -13.70
C ALA A 511 30.43 -9.47 -12.39
N SER A 512 30.06 -8.19 -12.44
CA SER A 512 29.58 -7.46 -11.27
C SER A 512 28.29 -8.06 -10.70
N VAL A 513 27.33 -8.43 -11.56
CA VAL A 513 26.09 -9.10 -11.12
C VAL A 513 26.36 -10.54 -10.69
N SER A 514 27.26 -11.25 -11.38
CA SER A 514 27.65 -12.63 -11.06
C SER A 514 28.29 -12.72 -9.67
N ALA A 515 29.15 -11.77 -9.29
CA ALA A 515 29.74 -11.71 -7.95
C ALA A 515 28.66 -11.62 -6.85
N PHE A 516 27.56 -10.89 -7.12
CA PHE A 516 26.41 -10.83 -6.22
C PHE A 516 25.63 -12.14 -6.18
N ALA A 517 25.41 -12.77 -7.33
CA ALA A 517 24.75 -14.08 -7.41
C ALA A 517 25.54 -15.18 -6.68
N ASP A 518 26.87 -15.14 -6.74
CA ASP A 518 27.76 -16.03 -5.99
C ASP A 518 27.66 -15.80 -4.48
N TRP A 519 27.57 -14.53 -4.05
CA TRP A 519 27.33 -14.18 -2.65
C TRP A 519 25.97 -14.70 -2.17
N ILE A 520 24.89 -14.56 -2.96
CA ILE A 520 23.57 -15.13 -2.63
C ILE A 520 23.68 -16.64 -2.42
N SER A 521 24.31 -17.35 -3.35
CA SER A 521 24.40 -18.81 -3.30
C SER A 521 25.18 -19.30 -2.07
N ARG A 522 26.26 -18.61 -1.71
CA ARG A 522 27.20 -19.05 -0.68
C ARG A 522 26.90 -18.52 0.72
N ALA A 523 26.56 -17.24 0.84
CA ALA A 523 26.41 -16.55 2.12
C ALA A 523 24.94 -16.30 2.51
N PHE A 524 24.05 -16.11 1.54
CA PHE A 524 22.62 -15.91 1.81
C PHE A 524 21.87 -17.24 1.96
N ILE A 525 22.02 -18.17 1.03
CA ILE A 525 21.33 -19.48 1.08
C ILE A 525 22.08 -20.47 1.99
N GLY A 526 23.41 -20.48 1.90
CA GLY A 526 24.28 -21.43 2.61
C GLY A 526 24.44 -22.77 1.90
N GLU A 527 25.49 -23.52 2.25
CA GLU A 527 25.88 -24.77 1.56
C GLU A 527 24.96 -25.97 1.86
N ASP A 528 24.25 -25.93 3.00
CA ASP A 528 23.42 -27.03 3.48
C ASP A 528 22.05 -27.09 2.78
N GLU A 529 21.55 -25.96 2.29
CA GLU A 529 20.22 -25.80 1.68
C GLU A 529 20.21 -26.14 0.18
N LYS A 530 20.52 -27.40 -0.15
CA LYS A 530 20.71 -27.87 -1.54
C LYS A 530 19.53 -27.59 -2.47
N LEU A 531 18.29 -27.71 -1.99
CA LEU A 531 17.11 -27.50 -2.82
C LEU A 531 16.91 -26.01 -3.13
N MET A 532 17.10 -25.14 -2.13
CA MET A 532 17.02 -23.69 -2.30
C MET A 532 18.13 -23.17 -3.22
N HIS A 533 19.35 -23.71 -3.07
CA HIS A 533 20.44 -23.42 -3.99
C HIS A 533 20.08 -23.82 -5.43
N ALA A 534 19.47 -25.00 -5.61
CA ALA A 534 19.04 -25.46 -6.92
C ALA A 534 17.95 -24.55 -7.52
N ALA A 535 17.03 -24.02 -6.70
CA ALA A 535 16.02 -23.06 -7.12
C ALA A 535 16.68 -21.80 -7.70
N PHE A 536 17.52 -21.15 -6.89
CA PHE A 536 18.22 -19.93 -7.28
C PHE A 536 19.10 -20.13 -8.52
N SER A 537 19.95 -21.16 -8.52
CA SER A 537 20.88 -21.42 -9.62
C SER A 537 20.16 -21.74 -10.92
N THR A 538 19.04 -22.47 -10.85
CA THR A 538 18.24 -22.78 -12.05
C THR A 538 17.63 -21.50 -12.60
N GLY A 539 17.01 -20.65 -11.76
CA GLY A 539 16.47 -19.36 -12.17
C GLY A 539 17.53 -18.49 -12.85
N TRP A 540 18.70 -18.35 -12.22
CA TRP A 540 19.84 -17.61 -12.78
C TRP A 540 20.25 -18.10 -14.18
N GLN A 541 20.30 -19.41 -14.38
CA GLN A 541 20.73 -20.01 -15.65
C GLN A 541 19.67 -19.91 -16.75
N VAL A 542 18.40 -20.14 -16.42
CA VAL A 542 17.34 -20.32 -17.43
C VAL A 542 16.58 -19.04 -17.77
N HIS A 543 16.92 -17.89 -17.18
CA HIS A 543 16.21 -16.61 -17.42
C HIS A 543 15.96 -16.30 -18.91
N ALA A 544 16.93 -16.61 -19.77
CA ALA A 544 16.87 -16.33 -21.21
C ALA A 544 15.74 -17.08 -21.93
N ILE A 545 15.24 -18.21 -21.41
CA ILE A 545 14.17 -18.98 -22.06
C ILE A 545 12.79 -18.31 -21.91
N PHE A 546 12.64 -17.40 -20.94
CA PHE A 546 11.37 -16.76 -20.63
C PHE A 546 11.24 -15.35 -21.19
N ASP A 547 12.34 -14.78 -21.66
CA ASP A 547 12.36 -13.44 -22.24
C ASP A 547 12.68 -13.53 -23.73
N TRP A 548 11.70 -13.11 -24.52
CA TRP A 548 11.76 -13.05 -25.97
C TRP A 548 12.95 -12.23 -26.49
N GLN A 549 13.49 -11.28 -25.71
CA GLN A 549 14.70 -10.52 -26.07
C GLN A 549 15.88 -11.45 -26.36
N PHE A 550 15.96 -12.61 -25.68
CA PHE A 550 17.04 -13.58 -25.87
C PHE A 550 16.63 -14.76 -26.78
N ASP A 551 15.32 -15.00 -26.92
CA ASP A 551 14.79 -16.19 -27.59
C ASP A 551 13.56 -15.91 -28.47
N VAL A 552 13.74 -15.02 -29.45
CA VAL A 552 12.69 -14.51 -30.35
C VAL A 552 11.89 -15.61 -31.08
N THR A 553 12.51 -16.74 -31.44
CA THR A 553 11.81 -17.80 -32.20
C THR A 553 11.48 -19.02 -31.35
N GLN A 554 11.81 -19.02 -30.05
CA GLN A 554 11.80 -20.22 -29.18
C GLN A 554 12.65 -21.39 -29.72
N ASP A 555 13.52 -21.11 -30.69
CA ASP A 555 14.34 -22.08 -31.41
C ASP A 555 15.82 -21.64 -31.44
N ASN A 556 16.21 -20.63 -30.65
CA ASN A 556 17.60 -20.20 -30.58
C ASN A 556 18.51 -21.36 -30.14
N PRO A 557 19.48 -21.82 -30.97
CA PRO A 557 20.36 -22.94 -30.64
C PRO A 557 21.24 -22.69 -29.42
N GLN A 558 21.55 -21.42 -29.12
CA GLN A 558 22.35 -21.03 -27.94
C GLN A 558 21.56 -21.20 -26.63
N VAL A 559 20.23 -21.19 -26.70
CA VAL A 559 19.32 -21.31 -25.56
C VAL A 559 18.78 -22.75 -25.44
N ALA A 560 18.98 -23.60 -26.45
CA ALA A 560 18.46 -24.97 -26.48
C ALA A 560 18.92 -25.83 -25.29
N SER A 561 20.20 -25.76 -24.91
CA SER A 561 20.73 -26.46 -23.74
C SER A 561 20.11 -25.97 -22.42
N LEU A 562 19.76 -24.69 -22.33
CA LEU A 562 19.06 -24.12 -21.18
C LEU A 562 17.61 -24.61 -21.11
N ARG A 563 16.94 -24.81 -22.27
CA ARG A 563 15.60 -25.42 -22.30
C ARG A 563 15.63 -26.88 -21.85
N GLU A 564 16.62 -27.65 -22.28
CA GLU A 564 16.81 -29.03 -21.80
C GLU A 564 17.04 -29.08 -20.29
N LEU A 565 17.90 -28.19 -19.77
CA LEU A 565 18.12 -28.04 -18.34
C LEU A 565 16.83 -27.67 -17.60
N ALA A 566 16.08 -26.68 -18.09
CA ALA A 566 14.82 -26.24 -17.50
C ALA A 566 13.79 -27.37 -17.43
N VAL A 567 13.64 -28.14 -18.52
CA VAL A 567 12.73 -29.30 -18.58
C VAL A 567 13.16 -30.38 -17.61
N ALA A 568 14.46 -30.69 -17.53
CA ALA A 568 14.98 -31.67 -16.58
C ALA A 568 14.69 -31.25 -15.13
N ARG A 569 14.96 -29.99 -14.78
CA ARG A 569 14.70 -29.43 -13.44
C ARG A 569 13.20 -29.42 -13.11
N ALA A 570 12.37 -28.97 -14.04
CA ALA A 570 10.91 -28.98 -13.89
C ALA A 570 10.38 -30.39 -13.58
N ARG A 571 10.87 -31.42 -14.30
CA ARG A 571 10.51 -32.82 -14.04
C ARG A 571 10.97 -33.28 -12.67
N ASP A 572 12.23 -33.02 -12.31
CA ASP A 572 12.78 -33.45 -11.02
C ASP A 572 11.97 -32.86 -9.85
N TRP A 573 11.67 -31.56 -9.90
CA TRP A 573 10.92 -30.87 -8.85
C TRP A 573 9.47 -31.36 -8.75
N LEU A 574 8.83 -31.62 -9.89
CA LEU A 574 7.48 -32.17 -9.91
C LEU A 574 7.46 -33.61 -9.37
N LYS A 575 8.46 -34.43 -9.70
CA LYS A 575 8.61 -35.79 -9.14
C LYS A 575 8.81 -35.75 -7.64
N TRP A 576 9.65 -34.86 -7.12
CA TRP A 576 9.81 -34.67 -5.67
C TRP A 576 8.49 -34.24 -5.01
N SER A 577 7.74 -33.36 -5.67
CA SER A 577 6.44 -32.91 -5.17
C SER A 577 5.39 -34.04 -5.15
N VAL A 578 5.38 -34.94 -6.14
CA VAL A 578 4.54 -36.15 -6.11
C VAL A 578 4.93 -37.08 -4.95
N VAL A 579 6.23 -37.25 -4.70
CA VAL A 579 6.72 -38.05 -3.57
C VAL A 579 6.23 -37.46 -2.24
N ALA A 580 6.28 -36.13 -2.09
CA ALA A 580 5.77 -35.43 -0.91
C ALA A 580 4.24 -35.55 -0.78
N ALA A 581 3.49 -35.40 -1.88
CA ALA A 581 2.03 -35.49 -1.91
C ALA A 581 1.50 -36.89 -1.60
N CYS A 582 2.20 -37.95 -2.01
CA CYS A 582 1.82 -39.34 -1.75
C CYS A 582 2.40 -39.92 -0.46
N GLY A 583 3.12 -39.13 0.36
CA GLY A 583 3.64 -39.56 1.65
C GLY A 583 2.67 -39.34 2.81
N ASP A 584 3.05 -39.81 4.01
CA ASP A 584 2.30 -39.59 5.25
C ASP A 584 2.69 -38.27 5.97
N GLY A 585 3.35 -37.36 5.27
CA GLY A 585 3.82 -36.09 5.81
C GLY A 585 2.68 -35.10 6.11
N ARG A 586 2.93 -34.15 7.03
CA ARG A 586 1.96 -33.11 7.42
C ARG A 586 1.43 -32.30 6.22
N ASP A 587 2.27 -32.10 5.22
CA ASP A 587 2.00 -31.21 4.07
C ASP A 587 1.52 -31.95 2.81
N ALA A 588 1.40 -33.28 2.86
CA ALA A 588 0.99 -34.12 1.74
C ALA A 588 -0.36 -33.70 1.13
N GLY A 589 -1.32 -33.30 1.97
CA GLY A 589 -2.62 -32.80 1.53
C GLY A 589 -2.55 -31.45 0.82
N THR A 590 -1.63 -30.57 1.21
CA THR A 590 -1.42 -29.26 0.58
C THR A 590 -0.73 -29.42 -0.78
N ALA A 591 0.32 -30.25 -0.85
CA ALA A 591 0.98 -30.60 -2.10
C ALA A 591 0.03 -31.26 -3.11
N THR A 592 -0.84 -32.17 -2.63
CA THR A 592 -1.88 -32.79 -3.47
C THR A 592 -2.78 -31.73 -4.10
N ARG A 593 -3.30 -30.79 -3.30
CA ARG A 593 -4.17 -29.71 -3.82
C ARG A 593 -3.45 -28.83 -4.83
N ALA A 594 -2.20 -28.47 -4.56
CA ALA A 594 -1.38 -27.65 -5.46
C ALA A 594 -1.15 -28.34 -6.81
N ILE A 595 -0.74 -29.61 -6.81
CA ILE A 595 -0.52 -30.39 -8.04
C ILE A 595 -1.83 -30.55 -8.83
N THR A 596 -2.93 -30.90 -8.16
CA THR A 596 -4.23 -31.07 -8.83
C THR A 596 -4.74 -29.76 -9.43
N ALA A 597 -4.54 -28.62 -8.77
CA ALA A 597 -4.92 -27.32 -9.31
C ALA A 597 -4.14 -26.95 -10.58
N SER A 598 -2.85 -27.28 -10.63
CA SER A 598 -1.95 -26.94 -11.73
C SER A 598 -1.99 -27.91 -12.91
N PHE A 599 -2.06 -29.22 -12.64
CA PHE A 599 -1.91 -30.27 -13.65
C PHE A 599 -3.17 -31.12 -13.85
N GLY A 600 -4.13 -31.09 -12.91
CA GLY A 600 -5.35 -31.89 -12.99
C GLY A 600 -5.07 -33.37 -13.28
N ASP A 601 -5.75 -33.91 -14.28
CA ASP A 601 -5.60 -35.32 -14.67
C ASP A 601 -4.30 -35.63 -15.42
N GLN A 602 -3.50 -34.61 -15.82
CA GLN A 602 -2.19 -34.83 -16.44
C GLN A 602 -1.18 -35.43 -15.45
N VAL A 603 -1.40 -35.26 -14.15
CA VAL A 603 -0.62 -35.90 -13.08
C VAL A 603 -1.61 -36.60 -12.14
N PRO A 604 -2.03 -37.85 -12.45
CA PRO A 604 -3.15 -38.52 -11.78
C PRO A 604 -2.73 -39.08 -10.41
N LEU A 605 -2.67 -38.22 -9.40
CA LEU A 605 -2.30 -38.60 -8.02
C LEU A 605 -3.23 -39.67 -7.42
N THR A 606 -4.50 -39.70 -7.83
CA THR A 606 -5.51 -40.68 -7.37
C THR A 606 -5.26 -42.10 -7.90
N ALA A 607 -4.53 -42.23 -9.02
CA ALA A 607 -4.14 -43.51 -9.59
C ALA A 607 -2.84 -44.08 -8.97
N GLY A 608 -2.31 -43.41 -7.95
CA GLY A 608 -1.14 -43.83 -7.19
C GLY A 608 0.17 -43.19 -7.65
N LYS A 609 1.15 -43.19 -6.73
CA LYS A 609 2.47 -42.54 -6.88
C LYS A 609 3.20 -42.93 -8.16
N ASP A 610 3.32 -44.23 -8.45
CA ASP A 610 4.09 -44.71 -9.60
C ASP A 610 3.47 -44.28 -10.94
N THR A 611 2.13 -44.30 -11.01
CA THR A 611 1.37 -43.81 -12.18
C THR A 611 1.59 -42.31 -12.40
N ALA A 612 1.55 -41.52 -11.33
CA ALA A 612 1.81 -40.08 -11.40
C ALA A 612 3.26 -39.77 -11.81
N LEU A 613 4.25 -40.52 -11.31
CA LEU A 613 5.65 -40.36 -11.71
C LEU A 613 5.88 -40.69 -13.18
N ALA A 614 5.26 -41.76 -13.70
CA ALA A 614 5.33 -42.11 -15.12
C ALA A 614 4.67 -41.03 -16.00
N ALA A 615 3.53 -40.49 -15.58
CA ALA A 615 2.85 -39.41 -16.31
C ALA A 615 3.72 -38.16 -16.43
N ILE A 616 4.52 -37.81 -15.40
CA ILE A 616 5.45 -36.66 -15.45
C ILE A 616 6.52 -36.84 -16.53
N ASP A 617 7.00 -38.06 -16.75
CA ASP A 617 7.99 -38.35 -17.78
C ASP A 617 7.42 -38.17 -19.21
N GLU A 618 6.12 -38.39 -19.37
CA GLU A 618 5.39 -38.21 -20.64
C GLU A 618 4.92 -36.77 -20.88
N LEU A 619 5.02 -35.87 -19.88
CA LEU A 619 4.62 -34.47 -20.04
C LEU A 619 5.43 -33.78 -21.15
N ASN A 620 4.71 -32.98 -21.94
CA ASN A 620 5.29 -32.18 -23.01
C ASN A 620 6.28 -31.16 -22.42
N PRO A 621 7.53 -31.08 -22.94
CA PRO A 621 8.50 -30.06 -22.57
C PRO A 621 7.96 -28.62 -22.56
N SER A 622 7.09 -28.26 -23.51
CA SER A 622 6.52 -26.90 -23.56
C SER A 622 5.62 -26.61 -22.35
N THR A 623 4.81 -27.58 -21.93
CA THR A 623 3.96 -27.48 -20.72
C THR A 623 4.81 -27.35 -19.45
N LEU A 624 5.93 -28.07 -19.38
CA LEU A 624 6.84 -27.98 -18.25
C LEU A 624 7.52 -26.61 -18.16
N ILE A 625 8.02 -26.09 -19.28
CA ILE A 625 8.61 -24.74 -19.35
C ILE A 625 7.56 -23.69 -19.00
N ASP A 626 6.34 -23.82 -19.55
CA ASP A 626 5.26 -22.89 -19.30
C ASP A 626 4.99 -22.75 -17.79
N LYS A 627 4.77 -23.89 -17.12
CA LYS A 627 4.49 -23.98 -15.70
C LYS A 627 5.70 -23.76 -14.79
N LEU A 628 6.93 -23.86 -15.30
CA LEU A 628 8.16 -23.65 -14.53
C LEU A 628 8.29 -22.21 -14.00
N LEU A 629 7.76 -21.22 -14.72
CA LEU A 629 7.91 -19.82 -14.33
C LEU A 629 7.20 -19.49 -13.00
N ILE A 630 6.06 -20.12 -12.73
CA ILE A 630 5.21 -19.79 -11.57
C ILE A 630 4.70 -21.05 -10.85
N GLU A 631 4.04 -21.95 -11.55
CA GLU A 631 3.26 -23.03 -10.94
C GLU A 631 4.12 -24.09 -10.27
N ILE A 632 5.15 -24.60 -10.95
CA ILE A 632 6.02 -25.66 -10.40
C ILE A 632 6.76 -25.18 -9.13
N PRO A 633 7.41 -23.99 -9.12
CA PRO A 633 7.98 -23.46 -7.89
C PRO A 633 6.96 -23.29 -6.75
N ARG A 634 5.74 -22.81 -7.04
CA ARG A 634 4.66 -22.71 -6.03
C ARG A 634 4.19 -24.06 -5.50
N ILE A 635 4.23 -25.12 -6.31
CA ILE A 635 3.98 -26.47 -5.82
C ILE A 635 5.06 -26.89 -4.83
N VAL A 636 6.33 -26.56 -5.07
CA VAL A 636 7.42 -26.87 -4.12
C VAL A 636 7.23 -26.10 -2.80
N ASP A 637 6.85 -24.82 -2.85
CA ASP A 637 6.53 -24.01 -1.66
C ASP A 637 5.43 -24.63 -0.78
N SER A 638 4.56 -25.46 -1.35
CA SER A 638 3.44 -26.07 -0.59
C SER A 638 3.86 -27.17 0.39
N TRP A 639 5.09 -27.69 0.28
CA TRP A 639 5.61 -28.76 1.13
C TRP A 639 7.05 -28.53 1.61
N HIS A 640 7.85 -27.73 0.91
CA HIS A 640 9.20 -27.39 1.35
C HIS A 640 9.16 -26.15 2.25
N PRO A 641 9.85 -26.15 3.41
CA PRO A 641 9.91 -24.97 4.25
C PRO A 641 10.62 -23.80 3.56
N GLN A 642 10.35 -22.59 4.01
CA GLN A 642 11.11 -21.40 3.61
C GLN A 642 12.55 -21.42 4.14
N LEU A 643 13.43 -20.62 3.54
CA LEU A 643 14.77 -20.35 4.04
C LEU A 643 14.67 -19.52 5.33
N ALA A 644 15.15 -20.09 6.42
CA ALA A 644 15.15 -19.45 7.73
C ALA A 644 16.53 -18.83 8.02
N HIS A 645 16.51 -17.62 8.59
CA HIS A 645 17.66 -16.94 9.16
C HIS A 645 17.37 -16.63 10.63
N THR A 646 18.41 -16.63 11.45
CA THR A 646 18.33 -16.15 12.82
C THR A 646 18.28 -14.62 12.79
N LEU A 647 17.14 -14.03 13.15
CA LEU A 647 16.96 -12.58 13.12
C LEU A 647 17.21 -11.96 14.49
N VAL A 648 17.81 -10.77 14.49
CA VAL A 648 17.93 -9.92 15.68
C VAL A 648 16.52 -9.59 16.20
N PRO A 649 16.29 -9.60 17.53
CA PRO A 649 15.00 -9.19 18.09
C PRO A 649 14.60 -7.81 17.59
N VAL A 650 13.41 -7.73 16.99
CA VAL A 650 12.85 -6.46 16.52
C VAL A 650 12.64 -5.57 17.74
N ALA A 651 13.11 -4.33 17.68
CA ALA A 651 12.88 -3.37 18.76
C ALA A 651 11.37 -3.26 19.07
N SER A 652 10.99 -3.10 20.34
CA SER A 652 9.60 -2.86 20.73
C SER A 652 9.15 -1.51 20.16
N ILE A 653 8.50 -1.53 19.00
CA ILE A 653 8.01 -0.33 18.34
C ILE A 653 6.69 0.10 18.99
N GLY A 654 6.52 1.41 19.16
CA GLY A 654 5.23 2.00 19.50
C GLY A 654 4.31 1.86 18.30
N HIS A 655 3.36 0.94 18.38
CA HIS A 655 2.25 0.84 17.44
C HIS A 655 1.01 1.40 18.12
N ASP A 656 0.05 1.90 17.34
CA ASP A 656 -1.29 2.23 17.83
C ASP A 656 -2.05 0.93 18.17
N TRP A 657 -1.64 0.28 19.25
CA TRP A 657 -2.19 -0.99 19.74
C TRP A 657 -3.68 -0.88 20.02
N ASP A 658 -4.16 0.31 20.38
CA ASP A 658 -5.58 0.56 20.56
C ASP A 658 -6.35 0.42 19.24
N TRP A 659 -5.78 0.88 18.11
CA TRP A 659 -6.37 0.66 16.80
C TRP A 659 -6.37 -0.84 16.43
N VAL A 660 -5.24 -1.53 16.61
CA VAL A 660 -5.13 -2.96 16.30
C VAL A 660 -6.15 -3.76 17.12
N GLU A 661 -6.24 -3.49 18.42
CA GLU A 661 -7.21 -4.12 19.33
C GLU A 661 -8.65 -3.85 18.91
N GLN A 662 -8.97 -2.60 18.54
CA GLN A 662 -10.29 -2.23 18.01
C GLN A 662 -10.66 -3.04 16.75
N GLN A 663 -9.71 -3.26 15.85
CA GLN A 663 -9.95 -4.04 14.63
C GLN A 663 -10.18 -5.52 14.91
N ILE A 664 -9.39 -6.12 15.81
CA ILE A 664 -9.58 -7.50 16.26
C ILE A 664 -10.95 -7.67 16.93
N ALA A 665 -11.31 -6.74 17.82
CA ALA A 665 -12.61 -6.74 18.49
C ALA A 665 -13.77 -6.60 17.48
N ALA A 666 -13.61 -5.74 16.48
CA ALA A 666 -14.60 -5.56 15.41
C ALA A 666 -14.75 -6.84 14.57
N ALA A 667 -13.64 -7.48 14.17
CA ALA A 667 -13.66 -8.75 13.45
C ALA A 667 -14.37 -9.85 14.25
N ARG A 668 -14.08 -9.94 15.55
CA ARG A 668 -14.74 -10.90 16.43
C ARG A 668 -16.25 -10.66 16.54
N LYS A 669 -16.68 -9.40 16.66
CA LYS A 669 -18.09 -9.01 16.69
C LYS A 669 -18.83 -9.36 15.38
N ARG A 670 -18.13 -9.41 14.24
CA ARG A 670 -18.67 -9.85 12.95
C ARG A 670 -18.84 -11.37 12.83
N GLY A 671 -18.29 -12.14 13.76
CA GLY A 671 -18.38 -13.60 13.79
C GLY A 671 -17.09 -14.33 13.39
N GLU A 672 -16.00 -13.61 13.13
CA GLU A 672 -14.72 -14.24 12.78
C GLU A 672 -14.13 -15.04 13.94
N LYS A 673 -13.62 -16.24 13.61
CA LYS A 673 -13.16 -17.19 14.62
C LYS A 673 -11.72 -16.98 15.06
N HIS A 674 -10.86 -16.56 14.13
CA HIS A 674 -9.42 -16.48 14.34
C HIS A 674 -8.81 -15.14 13.87
N PRO A 675 -9.34 -13.98 14.31
CA PRO A 675 -8.65 -12.72 14.07
C PRO A 675 -7.32 -12.72 14.84
N CYS A 676 -6.25 -12.22 14.20
CA CYS A 676 -4.90 -12.23 14.74
C CYS A 676 -4.12 -10.95 14.42
N VAL A 677 -3.08 -10.70 15.20
CA VAL A 677 -2.01 -9.77 14.88
C VAL A 677 -0.96 -10.53 14.08
N CYS A 678 -0.59 -10.02 12.91
CA CYS A 678 0.48 -10.55 12.08
C CYS A 678 1.73 -9.67 12.27
N ILE A 679 2.87 -10.28 12.58
CA ILE A 679 4.18 -9.63 12.58
C ILE A 679 5.02 -10.25 11.45
N GLY A 680 5.29 -9.47 10.41
CA GLY A 680 6.14 -9.89 9.30
C GLY A 680 7.60 -10.02 9.71
N ALA A 681 8.40 -10.70 8.89
CA ALA A 681 9.84 -10.84 9.16
C ALA A 681 10.58 -9.49 9.19
N GLY A 682 10.05 -8.46 8.50
CA GLY A 682 10.54 -7.09 8.52
C GLY A 682 10.06 -6.23 9.71
N GLY A 683 9.33 -6.81 10.66
CA GLY A 683 8.79 -6.09 11.84
C GLY A 683 7.49 -5.31 11.59
N GLU A 684 6.90 -5.44 10.40
CA GLU A 684 5.62 -4.83 10.06
C GLU A 684 4.45 -5.52 10.76
N ILE A 685 3.57 -4.73 11.38
CA ILE A 685 2.40 -5.22 12.12
C ILE A 685 1.13 -4.96 11.34
N ALA A 686 0.30 -6.00 11.19
CA ALA A 686 -1.00 -5.92 10.55
C ALA A 686 -2.05 -6.73 11.30
N VAL A 687 -3.32 -6.49 10.96
CA VAL A 687 -4.43 -7.33 11.39
C VAL A 687 -4.70 -8.36 10.29
N GLY A 688 -4.78 -9.63 10.66
CA GLY A 688 -5.04 -10.73 9.74
C GLY A 688 -6.10 -11.69 10.27
N ILE A 689 -6.56 -12.60 9.40
CA ILE A 689 -7.48 -13.69 9.76
C ILE A 689 -6.77 -15.00 9.46
N LEU A 690 -6.59 -15.83 10.47
CA LEU A 690 -5.99 -17.14 10.28
C LEU A 690 -7.02 -18.13 9.68
N PRO A 691 -6.59 -19.01 8.77
CA PRO A 691 -7.44 -20.09 8.27
C PRO A 691 -7.95 -20.98 9.41
N SER A 692 -9.15 -21.52 9.24
CA SER A 692 -9.76 -22.41 10.25
C SER A 692 -9.10 -23.78 10.26
N PHE A 693 -8.05 -23.94 11.07
CA PHE A 693 -7.42 -25.23 11.33
C PHE A 693 -7.81 -25.79 12.71
N PRO A 694 -7.93 -27.13 12.86
CA PRO A 694 -8.37 -27.75 14.11
C PRO A 694 -7.49 -27.46 15.34
N TRP A 695 -6.22 -27.10 15.11
CA TRP A 695 -5.22 -26.88 16.15
C TRP A 695 -5.07 -25.40 16.55
N ILE A 696 -5.69 -24.47 15.83
CA ILE A 696 -5.65 -23.04 16.17
C ILE A 696 -6.73 -22.78 17.23
N PRO A 697 -6.36 -22.28 18.43
CA PRO A 697 -7.33 -22.01 19.47
C PRO A 697 -8.24 -20.83 19.09
N VAL A 698 -9.48 -20.88 19.56
CA VAL A 698 -10.42 -19.75 19.46
C VAL A 698 -10.25 -18.90 20.71
N VAL A 699 -9.91 -17.63 20.53
CA VAL A 699 -9.85 -16.66 21.64
C VAL A 699 -11.25 -16.11 21.90
N GLU A 700 -11.83 -16.44 23.06
CA GLU A 700 -13.18 -15.98 23.42
C GLU A 700 -13.19 -14.50 23.81
N ASN A 701 -12.25 -14.08 24.66
CA ASN A 701 -12.13 -12.71 25.12
C ASN A 701 -10.97 -11.98 24.41
N VAL A 702 -11.30 -11.35 23.28
CA VAL A 702 -10.32 -10.65 22.43
C VAL A 702 -9.86 -9.30 23.00
N THR A 703 -10.46 -8.80 24.09
CA THR A 703 -10.01 -7.58 24.78
C THR A 703 -8.95 -7.86 25.85
N GLU A 704 -8.72 -9.13 26.20
CA GLU A 704 -7.65 -9.53 27.14
C GLU A 704 -6.47 -10.19 26.40
N LYS A 705 -6.78 -11.04 25.41
CA LYS A 705 -5.81 -11.83 24.67
C LYS A 705 -6.06 -11.75 23.18
N VAL A 706 -5.04 -12.05 22.40
CA VAL A 706 -5.12 -12.08 20.93
C VAL A 706 -4.28 -13.22 20.36
N LEU A 707 -4.67 -13.71 19.19
CA LEU A 707 -3.82 -14.59 18.39
C LEU A 707 -2.71 -13.74 17.76
N LEU A 708 -1.49 -14.24 17.80
CA LEU A 708 -0.33 -13.64 17.16
C LEU A 708 0.21 -14.65 16.14
N SER A 709 0.33 -14.26 14.87
CA SER A 709 1.17 -14.95 13.89
C SER A 709 2.44 -14.12 13.70
N SER A 710 3.61 -14.70 13.99
CA SER A 710 4.90 -14.03 13.83
C SER A 710 5.80 -14.82 12.90
N ASN A 711 6.37 -14.12 11.91
CA ASN A 711 7.45 -14.63 11.05
C ASN A 711 8.83 -14.05 11.45
N SER A 712 8.93 -13.37 12.59
CA SER A 712 10.16 -12.71 13.06
C SER A 712 11.33 -13.65 13.35
N SER A 713 11.11 -14.96 13.43
CA SER A 713 12.16 -15.96 13.67
C SER A 713 12.57 -16.72 12.41
N GLY A 714 12.07 -16.31 11.23
CA GLY A 714 12.25 -17.06 9.99
C GLY A 714 11.34 -18.30 9.86
N SER A 715 10.49 -18.57 10.85
CA SER A 715 9.43 -19.59 10.82
C SER A 715 8.13 -19.01 11.37
N GLU A 716 6.99 -19.40 10.79
CA GLU A 716 5.68 -18.94 11.27
C GLU A 716 5.36 -19.54 12.64
N LEU A 717 5.22 -18.66 13.64
CA LEU A 717 4.84 -19.00 14.99
C LEU A 717 3.44 -18.46 15.28
N ILE A 718 2.52 -19.33 15.66
CA ILE A 718 1.16 -18.94 16.07
C ILE A 718 1.02 -19.11 17.59
N LEU A 719 0.76 -18.01 18.29
CA LEU A 719 0.70 -17.92 19.75
C LEU A 719 -0.60 -17.25 20.21
N VAL A 720 -1.02 -17.53 21.44
CA VAL A 720 -2.03 -16.72 22.15
C VAL A 720 -1.31 -15.88 23.18
N VAL A 721 -1.40 -14.56 23.05
CA VAL A 721 -0.67 -13.59 23.89
C VAL A 721 -1.64 -12.63 24.57
N SER A 722 -1.23 -12.06 25.71
CA SER A 722 -1.98 -10.96 26.31
C SER A 722 -1.65 -9.63 25.61
N TRP A 723 -2.59 -8.68 25.60
CA TRP A 723 -2.30 -7.34 25.09
C TRP A 723 -1.19 -6.64 25.88
N GLU A 724 -1.09 -6.90 27.19
CA GLU A 724 -0.04 -6.34 28.04
C GLU A 724 1.35 -6.84 27.63
N ASP A 725 1.50 -8.15 27.44
CA ASP A 725 2.77 -8.76 27.02
C ASP A 725 3.16 -8.33 25.60
N LEU A 726 2.17 -8.25 24.70
CA LEU A 726 2.38 -7.82 23.32
C LEU A 726 2.83 -6.35 23.25
N ARG A 727 2.14 -5.45 23.97
CA ARG A 727 2.52 -4.03 24.08
C ARG A 727 3.90 -3.83 24.72
N ALA A 728 4.29 -4.72 25.63
CA ALA A 728 5.58 -4.68 26.32
C ALA A 728 6.72 -5.38 25.54
N GLY A 729 6.44 -6.00 24.38
CA GLY A 729 7.42 -6.79 23.62
C GLY A 729 7.91 -8.05 24.35
N LYS A 730 7.16 -8.57 25.33
CA LYS A 730 7.55 -9.71 26.18
C LYS A 730 6.93 -11.02 25.69
N VAL A 731 6.93 -11.24 24.39
CA VAL A 731 6.32 -12.43 23.80
C VAL A 731 7.37 -13.53 23.63
N PRO A 732 7.15 -14.75 24.15
CA PRO A 732 8.07 -15.88 23.96
C PRO A 732 8.32 -16.17 22.47
N GLY A 733 9.58 -16.18 22.03
CA GLY A 733 9.98 -16.41 20.64
C GLY A 733 10.08 -15.16 19.76
N LEU A 734 9.81 -13.98 20.32
CA LEU A 734 10.08 -12.65 19.75
C LEU A 734 11.27 -11.94 20.43
N SER A 735 11.83 -12.55 21.48
CA SER A 735 12.89 -12.02 22.35
C SER A 735 14.21 -12.74 22.18
#